data_AF-A0A842RX19-F1
#
_entry.id   AF-A0A842RX19-F1
#
_cell.length_a   1.000
_cell.length_b   1.000
_cell.length_c   1.000
_cell.angle_alpha   90.00
_cell.angle_beta   90.00
_cell.angle_gamma   90.00
#
_symmetry.space_group_name_H-M   'P 1'
#
loop_
_entity.id
_entity.type
_entity.pdbx_description
1 polymer ?
#
loop_
_entity_poly.entity_id
_entity_poly.type
_entity_poly.pdbx_seq_one_letter_code
_entity_poly.pdbx_strand_id
1 'polypeptide(L)'
;MNESNYKLNVKKVVIFKHGVSYFILQGKKKGSGTFELEFKIDEMNDVLKSLFVLDTSEKGYISSISYDAALDTAQLLKSIMLDIPDRDSLSSLITQIKGAKVNLTIGTDIENISGKIMGLEFIEKMKEETKIHEKLLVLLKEDGGIVKISFSEISSLDILNEDLKKDLKFFLDIIIAGKKKDSKKVIINSESGGDDQVERDIFVSYIRESPIWKTSYRLLMSKEQEEAQRCLLSGWCMIENTTNQDWDKIELSMVAGMPVSFVYDFYRPIFITRPKIKPPKVLSAKPTEIEEGLATESYKKYAESKPMGAPSAPPGGSAPQKMRESMRVRGGLEKALSMTADMDDATLKEKLSTSTQTKTKDLGELFEYNISNPVSIKRKHSALVPILTEEIDAKKILLYNMNELEKHPNACLEIKNSTALTLERGPATIIYDNNLAGEAMIPFMNKGDKRILNYAVEQAVLIHHEQKSESRDVHRIGFSGAYCYEYYNTIKTTKYKIKNKAESNKILYLDHPKTSGYKIIEKPKEPEETPNYWRFTLTLNPKDAVEFNIKEETENYTTYYIWNWNKEDILQKVSFYIRKKFIDTELEAKLKKIAELIEKLNKLNASKSKLEEERNEMNTEQQRLRENIKVLGNTSQEASLREKYVKKLTQQENRFEEIKSKIEEYDQEIQKLNTRIEEKINAL
;
A
#
# COMPACT_ATOMS: atom_id res chain seq x y z
N MET A 1 -17.18 -16.72 54.90
CA MET A 1 -17.86 -17.46 53.82
C MET A 1 -16.93 -17.43 52.62
N ASN A 2 -16.62 -18.57 52.02
CA ASN A 2 -15.81 -18.59 50.80
C ASN A 2 -16.72 -18.29 49.61
N GLU A 3 -16.60 -17.10 49.03
CA GLU A 3 -17.17 -16.81 47.71
C GLU A 3 -16.37 -17.61 46.66
N SER A 4 -16.79 -18.86 46.43
CA SER A 4 -16.37 -19.63 45.27
C SER A 4 -16.91 -18.94 44.01
N ASN A 5 -16.08 -18.06 43.45
CA ASN A 5 -16.39 -17.28 42.26
C ASN A 5 -16.64 -18.25 41.08
N TYR A 6 -17.90 -18.40 40.67
CA TYR A 6 -18.30 -19.38 39.66
C TYR A 6 -17.74 -18.95 38.30
N LYS A 7 -16.94 -19.84 37.69
CA LYS A 7 -16.08 -19.49 36.55
C LYS A 7 -16.66 -19.97 35.22
N LEU A 8 -16.88 -19.03 34.30
CA LEU A 8 -17.03 -19.31 32.87
C LEU A 8 -15.67 -19.77 32.31
N ASN A 9 -15.64 -20.92 31.66
CA ASN A 9 -14.43 -21.46 31.01
C ASN A 9 -14.62 -21.48 29.50
N VAL A 10 -13.59 -21.06 28.76
CA VAL A 10 -13.56 -21.17 27.29
C VAL A 10 -13.69 -22.64 26.88
N LYS A 11 -14.57 -22.90 25.91
CA LYS A 11 -14.83 -24.23 25.33
C LYS A 11 -14.51 -24.29 23.86
N LYS A 12 -14.79 -23.21 23.11
CA LYS A 12 -14.44 -23.10 21.69
C LYS A 12 -13.90 -21.71 21.37
N VAL A 13 -12.90 -21.67 20.50
CA VAL A 13 -12.36 -20.45 19.91
C VAL A 13 -12.29 -20.60 18.40
N VAL A 14 -12.87 -19.64 17.68
CA VAL A 14 -12.80 -19.53 16.21
C VAL A 14 -12.04 -18.26 15.86
N ILE A 15 -10.86 -18.39 15.23
CA ILE A 15 -9.95 -17.28 14.94
C ILE A 15 -10.04 -16.91 13.46
N PHE A 16 -10.29 -15.63 13.15
CA PHE A 16 -10.47 -15.14 11.78
C PHE A 16 -9.30 -14.25 11.33
N LYS A 17 -9.02 -14.21 10.02
CA LYS A 17 -7.95 -13.37 9.46
C LYS A 17 -8.24 -11.86 9.48
N HIS A 18 -9.45 -11.42 9.79
CA HIS A 18 -9.80 -9.99 9.96
C HIS A 18 -9.53 -9.43 11.37
N GLY A 19 -8.71 -10.12 12.19
CA GLY A 19 -8.28 -9.60 13.51
C GLY A 19 -9.33 -9.70 14.63
N VAL A 20 -10.26 -10.64 14.52
CA VAL A 20 -11.31 -10.88 15.51
C VAL A 20 -11.43 -12.38 15.75
N SER A 21 -11.70 -12.77 16.99
CA SER A 21 -11.97 -14.17 17.37
C SER A 21 -13.33 -14.29 18.04
N TYR A 22 -14.08 -15.33 17.69
CA TYR A 22 -15.34 -15.71 18.32
C TYR A 22 -15.08 -16.74 19.43
N PHE A 23 -15.56 -16.45 20.62
CA PHE A 23 -15.39 -17.28 21.81
C PHE A 23 -16.74 -17.87 22.22
N ILE A 24 -16.72 -19.13 22.63
CA ILE A 24 -17.81 -19.77 23.37
C ILE A 24 -17.26 -20.22 24.73
N LEU A 25 -17.97 -19.85 25.79
CA LEU A 25 -17.69 -20.20 27.16
C LEU A 25 -18.89 -20.92 27.77
N GLN A 26 -18.61 -21.81 28.71
CA GLN A 26 -19.62 -22.47 29.54
C GLN A 26 -19.22 -22.42 31.01
N GLY A 27 -20.22 -22.27 31.88
CA GLY A 27 -20.03 -22.29 33.33
C GLY A 27 -21.25 -22.89 34.02
N LYS A 28 -21.00 -23.62 35.12
CA LYS A 28 -22.05 -24.20 35.97
C LYS A 28 -22.20 -23.36 37.24
N LYS A 29 -23.43 -23.13 37.71
CA LYS A 29 -23.72 -22.48 39.00
C LYS A 29 -25.00 -23.00 39.63
N LYS A 30 -24.98 -23.22 40.94
CA LYS A 30 -26.14 -23.64 41.72
C LYS A 30 -26.86 -22.43 42.32
N GLY A 31 -28.18 -22.36 42.15
CA GLY A 31 -29.01 -21.22 42.61
C GLY A 31 -28.64 -19.88 41.99
N SER A 32 -29.31 -18.80 42.43
CA SER A 32 -29.11 -17.43 41.88
C SER A 32 -27.68 -16.89 42.01
N GLY A 33 -27.34 -15.92 41.16
CA GLY A 33 -26.17 -15.04 41.33
C GLY A 33 -25.40 -14.73 40.04
N THR A 34 -24.16 -14.28 40.22
CA THR A 34 -23.33 -13.65 39.19
C THR A 34 -22.32 -14.57 38.50
N PHE A 35 -21.93 -14.20 37.29
CA PHE A 35 -20.68 -14.59 36.63
C PHE A 35 -19.95 -13.33 36.15
N GLU A 36 -18.62 -13.30 36.26
CA GLU A 36 -17.79 -12.16 35.84
C GLU A 36 -16.94 -12.49 34.61
N LEU A 37 -16.82 -11.52 33.70
CA LEU A 37 -15.88 -11.51 32.58
C LEU A 37 -15.09 -10.21 32.58
N GLU A 38 -13.83 -10.29 32.13
CA GLU A 38 -12.90 -9.15 32.07
C GLU A 38 -12.38 -8.95 30.63
N PHE A 39 -12.46 -7.70 30.17
CA PHE A 39 -12.09 -7.27 28.82
C PHE A 39 -11.27 -5.98 28.85
N LYS A 40 -10.51 -5.71 27.78
CA LYS A 40 -9.90 -4.39 27.59
C LYS A 40 -10.93 -3.35 27.15
N ILE A 41 -10.61 -2.08 27.36
CA ILE A 41 -11.46 -0.95 26.92
C ILE A 41 -11.75 -1.02 25.42
N ASP A 42 -10.73 -1.32 24.61
CA ASP A 42 -10.86 -1.36 23.14
C ASP A 42 -11.68 -2.57 22.66
N GLU A 43 -11.67 -3.67 23.44
CA GLU A 43 -12.44 -4.89 23.17
C GLU A 43 -13.94 -4.72 23.48
N MET A 44 -14.31 -3.78 24.35
CA MET A 44 -15.70 -3.59 24.82
C MET A 44 -16.68 -3.32 23.67
N ASN A 45 -16.25 -2.63 22.62
CA ASN A 45 -17.09 -2.33 21.45
C ASN A 45 -17.54 -3.61 20.73
N ASP A 46 -16.61 -4.52 20.46
CA ASP A 46 -16.90 -5.79 19.80
C ASP A 46 -17.65 -6.76 20.71
N VAL A 47 -17.28 -6.80 22.00
CA VAL A 47 -17.98 -7.63 22.99
C VAL A 47 -19.43 -7.19 23.14
N LEU A 48 -19.72 -5.92 23.42
CA LEU A 48 -21.10 -5.45 23.60
C LEU A 48 -21.95 -5.57 22.33
N LYS A 49 -21.35 -5.42 21.15
CA LYS A 49 -22.00 -5.61 19.84
C LYS A 49 -22.42 -7.07 19.57
N SER A 50 -21.83 -8.04 20.25
CA SER A 50 -21.95 -9.47 19.92
C SER A 50 -22.28 -10.40 21.10
N LEU A 51 -22.28 -9.89 22.33
CA LEU A 51 -22.45 -10.68 23.55
C LEU A 51 -23.83 -11.35 23.58
N PHE A 52 -23.80 -12.67 23.52
CA PHE A 52 -24.97 -13.53 23.66
C PHE A 52 -24.81 -14.39 24.92
N VAL A 53 -25.83 -14.40 25.76
CA VAL A 53 -25.86 -15.15 27.03
C VAL A 53 -27.16 -15.93 27.09
N LEU A 54 -27.07 -17.21 27.44
CA LEU A 54 -28.21 -18.10 27.56
C LEU A 54 -28.05 -18.97 28.81
N ASP A 55 -29.04 -18.95 29.70
CA ASP A 55 -29.22 -20.02 30.71
C ASP A 55 -29.93 -21.18 29.99
N THR A 56 -29.35 -22.37 30.06
CA THR A 56 -29.88 -23.58 29.40
C THR A 56 -30.61 -24.52 30.36
N SER A 57 -30.78 -24.13 31.63
CA SER A 57 -31.58 -24.85 32.61
C SER A 57 -33.10 -24.64 32.42
N GLU A 58 -33.92 -25.56 32.93
CA GLU A 58 -35.38 -25.55 32.70
C GLU A 58 -36.12 -24.33 33.28
N LYS A 59 -35.57 -23.72 34.35
CA LYS A 59 -36.22 -22.63 35.12
C LYS A 59 -35.36 -21.39 35.32
N GLY A 60 -34.05 -21.47 35.06
CA GLY A 60 -33.13 -20.35 35.23
C GLY A 60 -33.27 -19.33 34.11
N TYR A 61 -32.97 -18.06 34.41
CA TYR A 61 -32.94 -17.00 33.40
C TYR A 61 -31.88 -15.93 33.71
N ILE A 62 -31.47 -15.21 32.67
CA ILE A 62 -30.56 -14.06 32.80
C ILE A 62 -31.40 -12.82 33.15
N SER A 63 -31.18 -12.23 34.33
CA SER A 63 -31.97 -11.07 34.78
C SER A 63 -31.42 -9.75 34.25
N SER A 64 -30.10 -9.62 34.16
CA SER A 64 -29.43 -8.45 33.59
C SER A 64 -27.97 -8.73 33.27
N ILE A 65 -27.40 -7.92 32.38
CA ILE A 65 -25.96 -7.83 32.15
C ILE A 65 -25.56 -6.39 32.46
N SER A 66 -24.65 -6.19 33.41
CA SER A 66 -24.10 -4.88 33.76
C SER A 66 -22.62 -4.80 33.42
N TYR A 67 -22.13 -3.59 33.18
CA TYR A 67 -20.74 -3.35 32.80
C TYR A 67 -20.25 -1.99 33.30
N ASP A 68 -18.94 -1.89 33.54
CA ASP A 68 -18.30 -0.64 33.98
C ASP A 68 -18.52 0.48 32.95
N ALA A 69 -18.92 1.68 33.39
CA ALA A 69 -19.14 2.80 32.48
C ALA A 69 -17.85 3.27 31.76
N ALA A 70 -18.01 3.69 30.51
CA ALA A 70 -16.94 4.25 29.66
C ALA A 70 -16.70 5.76 29.90
N LEU A 71 -16.94 6.26 31.10
CA LEU A 71 -16.75 7.67 31.41
C LEU A 71 -15.26 8.00 31.46
N ASP A 72 -14.88 9.08 30.78
CA ASP A 72 -13.51 9.59 30.86
C ASP A 72 -13.22 10.13 32.27
N THR A 73 -11.96 10.05 32.68
CA THR A 73 -11.47 10.58 33.95
C THR A 73 -11.83 12.06 34.10
N ALA A 74 -11.69 12.86 33.04
CA ALA A 74 -12.09 14.27 33.07
C ALA A 74 -13.62 14.49 33.12
N GLN A 75 -14.45 13.51 32.74
CA GLN A 75 -15.90 13.60 32.92
C GLN A 75 -16.32 13.24 34.35
N LEU A 76 -15.68 12.24 34.96
CA LEU A 76 -15.90 11.86 36.37
C LEU A 76 -15.43 12.96 37.34
N LEU A 77 -14.33 13.65 37.02
CA LEU A 77 -13.81 14.74 37.84
C LEU A 77 -14.59 16.07 37.69
N LYS A 78 -15.40 16.25 36.63
CA LYS A 78 -16.21 17.47 36.43
C LYS A 78 -17.26 17.74 37.51
N SER A 79 -17.63 16.74 38.31
CA SER A 79 -18.53 16.92 39.46
C SER A 79 -17.81 17.39 40.72
N ILE A 80 -16.48 17.40 40.73
CA ILE A 80 -15.64 17.80 41.87
C ILE A 80 -15.03 19.17 41.58
N MET A 81 -14.93 20.04 42.58
CA MET A 81 -14.21 21.32 42.47
C MET A 81 -12.72 21.20 42.88
N LEU A 82 -12.09 20.05 42.60
CA LEU A 82 -10.69 19.76 42.94
C LEU A 82 -9.90 19.32 41.70
N ASP A 83 -8.77 19.96 41.47
CA ASP A 83 -7.78 19.64 40.43
C ASP A 83 -6.36 19.77 41.00
N ILE A 84 -5.83 18.68 41.53
CA ILE A 84 -4.57 18.68 42.28
C ILE A 84 -3.41 18.27 41.36
N PRO A 85 -2.48 19.18 41.02
CA PRO A 85 -1.32 18.89 40.18
C PRO A 85 -0.27 18.01 40.89
N ASP A 86 0.56 17.31 40.12
CA ASP A 86 1.68 16.48 40.61
C ASP A 86 2.77 17.28 41.35
N ARG A 87 2.83 18.60 41.15
CA ARG A 87 3.77 19.52 41.83
C ARG A 87 2.99 20.62 42.54
N ASP A 88 3.51 21.10 43.68
CA ASP A 88 2.84 22.08 44.54
C ASP A 88 1.43 21.66 45.00
N SER A 89 1.18 20.34 45.06
CA SER A 89 -0.12 19.72 45.34
C SER A 89 -0.84 20.28 46.57
N LEU A 90 -0.13 20.39 47.71
CA LEU A 90 -0.68 20.97 48.94
C LEU A 90 -1.00 22.46 48.79
N SER A 91 -0.13 23.24 48.15
CA SER A 91 -0.41 24.66 47.90
C SER A 91 -1.63 24.84 46.99
N SER A 92 -1.77 24.03 45.94
CA SER A 92 -2.91 24.06 45.02
C SER A 92 -4.21 23.62 45.72
N LEU A 93 -4.18 22.55 46.50
CA LEU A 93 -5.33 22.11 47.30
C LEU A 93 -5.83 23.24 48.20
N ILE A 94 -4.92 23.92 48.91
CA ILE A 94 -5.25 25.00 49.85
C ILE A 94 -5.83 26.24 49.17
N THR A 95 -5.42 26.59 47.95
CA THR A 95 -6.08 27.68 47.20
C THR A 95 -7.48 27.30 46.73
N GLN A 96 -7.72 26.02 46.41
CA GLN A 96 -9.02 25.52 45.96
C GLN A 96 -10.03 25.38 47.11
N ILE A 97 -9.59 24.93 48.29
CA ILE A 97 -10.46 24.80 49.48
C ILE A 97 -10.55 26.09 50.32
N LYS A 98 -10.39 27.27 49.70
CA LYS A 98 -10.55 28.56 50.38
C LYS A 98 -11.93 28.66 51.07
N GLY A 99 -11.93 29.03 52.35
CA GLY A 99 -13.10 29.06 53.22
C GLY A 99 -13.35 27.76 54.00
N ALA A 100 -12.66 26.65 53.68
CA ALA A 100 -12.75 25.42 54.45
C ALA A 100 -12.17 25.60 55.86
N LYS A 101 -12.78 24.92 56.84
CA LYS A 101 -12.27 24.85 58.20
C LYS A 101 -11.19 23.76 58.28
N VAL A 102 -10.05 24.07 58.88
CA VAL A 102 -8.91 23.17 59.06
C VAL A 102 -8.38 23.24 60.48
N ASN A 103 -7.73 22.16 60.92
CA ASN A 103 -6.84 22.13 62.07
C ASN A 103 -5.41 21.88 61.58
N LEU A 104 -4.44 22.65 62.08
CA LEU A 104 -3.02 22.53 61.74
C LEU A 104 -2.22 22.14 62.97
N THR A 105 -1.24 21.24 62.82
CA THR A 105 -0.20 21.04 63.83
C THR A 105 1.08 21.73 63.36
N ILE A 106 1.66 22.58 64.20
CA ILE A 106 2.79 23.46 63.86
C ILE A 106 3.98 23.18 64.77
N GLY A 107 5.17 23.13 64.17
CA GLY A 107 6.44 22.95 64.89
C GLY A 107 6.61 21.57 65.56
N THR A 108 7.71 21.41 66.29
CA THR A 108 8.05 20.17 67.02
C THR A 108 7.26 19.97 68.30
N ASP A 109 6.71 21.05 68.88
CA ASP A 109 6.06 21.04 70.19
C ASP A 109 4.53 20.84 70.12
N ILE A 110 4.01 20.49 68.94
CA ILE A 110 2.62 20.04 68.69
C ILE A 110 1.57 21.11 69.10
N GLU A 111 1.78 22.37 68.74
CA GLU A 111 0.72 23.38 68.85
C GLU A 111 -0.34 23.15 67.76
N ASN A 112 -1.61 23.08 68.18
CA ASN A 112 -2.75 22.91 67.28
C ASN A 112 -3.47 24.24 67.05
N ILE A 113 -3.57 24.68 65.78
CA ILE A 113 -4.28 25.89 65.37
C ILE A 113 -5.45 25.53 64.44
N SER A 114 -6.67 25.80 64.92
CA SER A 114 -7.91 25.69 64.15
C SER A 114 -8.33 27.02 63.54
N GLY A 115 -8.83 27.00 62.30
CA GLY A 115 -9.32 28.20 61.62
C GLY A 115 -9.92 27.91 60.24
N LYS A 116 -10.37 28.96 59.54
CA LYS A 116 -10.82 28.91 58.14
C LYS A 116 -9.73 29.46 57.22
N ILE A 117 -9.48 28.76 56.10
CA ILE A 117 -8.49 29.19 55.11
C ILE A 117 -8.94 30.47 54.42
N MET A 118 -8.13 31.53 54.50
CA MET A 118 -8.32 32.76 53.72
C MET A 118 -7.59 32.72 52.38
N GLY A 119 -6.46 32.02 52.31
CA GLY A 119 -5.66 31.84 51.10
C GLY A 119 -4.17 31.73 51.40
N LEU A 120 -3.36 31.88 50.35
CA LEU A 120 -1.90 31.87 50.41
C LEU A 120 -1.33 33.24 50.09
N GLU A 121 -0.30 33.64 50.83
CA GLU A 121 0.58 34.75 50.49
C GLU A 121 1.96 34.22 50.11
N PHE A 122 2.64 34.93 49.21
CA PHE A 122 4.00 34.64 48.77
C PHE A 122 4.88 35.83 49.13
N ILE A 123 6.00 35.59 49.80
CA ILE A 123 6.95 36.63 50.21
C ILE A 123 8.35 36.26 49.71
N GLU A 124 8.99 37.19 49.01
CA GLU A 124 10.42 37.07 48.70
C GLU A 124 11.25 37.48 49.93
N LYS A 125 12.08 36.57 50.43
CA LYS A 125 13.10 36.84 51.45
C LYS A 125 14.49 36.62 50.87
N MET A 126 15.39 37.57 51.10
CA MET A 126 16.83 37.39 50.82
C MET A 126 17.47 36.68 52.01
N LYS A 127 18.15 35.56 51.76
CA LYS A 127 18.97 34.86 52.76
C LYS A 127 20.28 34.45 52.09
N GLU A 128 21.41 34.86 52.65
CA GLU A 128 22.76 34.49 52.18
C GLU A 128 22.89 34.59 50.63
N GLU A 129 22.67 35.81 50.11
CA GLU A 129 22.71 36.18 48.68
C GLU A 129 21.72 35.47 47.74
N THR A 130 20.88 34.54 48.23
CA THR A 130 19.83 33.88 47.43
C THR A 130 18.42 34.39 47.75
N LYS A 131 17.60 34.53 46.69
CA LYS A 131 16.16 34.81 46.79
C LYS A 131 15.40 33.53 47.13
N ILE A 132 14.82 33.48 48.32
CA ILE A 132 13.92 32.41 48.75
C ILE A 132 12.48 32.92 48.64
N HIS A 133 11.62 32.14 47.98
CA HIS A 133 10.18 32.38 47.94
C HIS A 133 9.52 31.63 49.09
N GLU A 134 9.14 32.34 50.15
CA GLU A 134 8.40 31.77 51.27
C GLU A 134 6.89 31.81 50.98
N LYS A 135 6.19 30.73 51.35
CA LYS A 135 4.72 30.64 51.27
C LYS A 135 4.16 30.76 52.69
N LEU A 136 3.19 31.66 52.90
CA LEU A 136 2.47 31.79 54.16
C LEU A 136 1.02 31.35 54.00
N LEU A 137 0.54 30.51 54.92
CA LEU A 137 -0.87 30.18 55.05
C LEU A 137 -1.56 31.26 55.88
N VAL A 138 -2.62 31.87 55.34
CA VAL A 138 -3.44 32.84 56.06
C VAL A 138 -4.72 32.16 56.55
N LEU A 139 -4.90 32.12 57.87
CA LEU A 139 -6.09 31.58 58.54
C LEU A 139 -6.86 32.66 59.29
N LEU A 140 -8.18 32.57 59.25
CA LEU A 140 -9.11 33.24 60.17
C LEU A 140 -9.45 32.28 61.32
N LYS A 141 -9.00 32.58 62.53
CA LYS A 141 -9.33 31.84 63.76
C LYS A 141 -10.78 32.06 64.19
N GLU A 142 -11.27 31.22 65.10
CA GLU A 142 -12.64 31.30 65.63
C GLU A 142 -12.89 32.54 66.50
N ASP A 143 -11.84 33.09 67.12
CA ASP A 143 -11.85 34.36 67.86
C ASP A 143 -11.88 35.60 66.94
N GLY A 144 -11.89 35.41 65.60
CA GLY A 144 -11.82 36.47 64.60
C GLY A 144 -10.41 36.97 64.27
N GLY A 145 -9.38 36.46 64.97
CA GLY A 145 -7.99 36.80 64.69
C GLY A 145 -7.49 36.23 63.36
N ILE A 146 -6.75 37.02 62.59
CA ILE A 146 -6.09 36.55 61.37
C ILE A 146 -4.63 36.23 61.70
N VAL A 147 -4.19 35.01 61.39
CA VAL A 147 -2.80 34.57 61.57
C VAL A 147 -2.17 34.17 60.25
N LYS A 148 -0.86 34.42 60.13
CA LYS A 148 -0.01 33.98 59.03
C LYS A 148 0.99 32.96 59.56
N ILE A 149 1.05 31.79 58.94
CA ILE A 149 1.88 30.64 59.38
C ILE A 149 2.80 30.26 58.23
N SER A 150 4.09 30.01 58.48
CA SER A 150 4.99 29.60 57.40
C SER A 150 4.67 28.18 56.96
N PHE A 151 4.60 27.93 55.64
CA PHE A 151 4.36 26.58 55.10
C PHE A 151 5.38 25.55 55.60
N SER A 152 6.60 25.99 55.89
CA SER A 152 7.69 25.15 56.38
C SER A 152 7.49 24.67 57.83
N GLU A 153 6.60 25.31 58.59
CA GLU A 153 6.34 25.01 60.01
C GLU A 153 5.12 24.07 60.18
N ILE A 154 4.31 23.89 59.13
CA ILE A 154 3.11 23.04 59.14
C ILE A 154 3.54 21.56 59.05
N SER A 155 3.35 20.82 60.14
CA SER A 155 3.66 19.37 60.20
C SER A 155 2.50 18.50 59.73
N SER A 156 1.25 18.92 59.97
CA SER A 156 0.04 18.25 59.49
C SER A 156 -1.09 19.24 59.25
N LEU A 157 -2.08 18.82 58.46
CA LEU A 157 -3.27 19.59 58.13
C LEU A 157 -4.48 18.66 58.03
N ASP A 158 -5.43 18.83 58.95
CA ASP A 158 -6.71 18.14 58.96
C ASP A 158 -7.80 19.05 58.38
N ILE A 159 -8.38 18.66 57.24
CA ILE A 159 -9.60 19.29 56.73
C ILE A 159 -10.76 18.86 57.63
N LEU A 160 -11.53 19.81 58.17
CA LEU A 160 -12.67 19.50 59.07
C LEU A 160 -14.02 19.41 58.33
N ASN A 161 -14.07 19.83 57.07
CA ASN A 161 -15.27 19.73 56.23
C ASN A 161 -15.42 18.31 55.64
N GLU A 162 -16.42 17.55 56.07
CA GLU A 162 -16.61 16.15 55.64
C GLU A 162 -16.81 15.95 54.13
N ASP A 163 -17.53 16.85 53.45
CA ASP A 163 -17.77 16.68 52.01
C ASP A 163 -16.48 16.91 51.19
N LEU A 164 -15.62 17.85 51.61
CA LEU A 164 -14.29 18.02 51.01
C LEU A 164 -13.37 16.82 51.25
N LYS A 165 -13.51 16.09 52.37
CA LYS A 165 -12.78 14.82 52.59
C LYS A 165 -13.23 13.76 51.59
N LYS A 166 -14.54 13.62 51.37
CA LYS A 166 -15.12 12.66 50.42
C LYS A 166 -14.67 12.99 49.00
N ASP A 167 -14.76 14.25 48.60
CA ASP A 167 -14.33 14.74 47.28
C ASP A 167 -12.84 14.52 47.04
N LEU A 168 -11.98 14.83 48.02
CA LEU A 168 -10.53 14.60 47.94
C LEU A 168 -10.20 13.11 47.82
N LYS A 169 -10.87 12.26 48.61
CA LYS A 169 -10.67 10.82 48.53
C LYS A 169 -11.14 10.27 47.19
N PHE A 170 -12.32 10.67 46.72
CA PHE A 170 -12.88 10.27 45.44
C PHE A 170 -11.98 10.73 44.26
N PHE A 171 -11.45 11.96 44.29
CA PHE A 171 -10.45 12.44 43.34
C PHE A 171 -9.23 11.51 43.26
N LEU A 172 -8.62 11.18 44.41
CA LEU A 172 -7.43 10.33 44.48
C LEU A 172 -7.72 8.88 44.02
N ASP A 173 -8.85 8.32 44.42
CA ASP A 173 -9.30 6.98 43.99
C ASP A 173 -9.54 6.94 42.47
N ILE A 174 -10.13 7.98 41.88
CA ILE A 174 -10.34 8.12 40.43
C ILE A 174 -9.02 8.27 39.66
N ILE A 175 -8.03 8.99 40.18
CA ILE A 175 -6.69 9.08 39.57
C ILE A 175 -5.97 7.71 39.58
N ILE A 176 -6.08 6.94 40.67
CA ILE A 176 -5.50 5.60 40.76
C ILE A 176 -6.23 4.62 39.83
N ALA A 177 -7.56 4.64 39.80
CA ALA A 177 -8.35 3.85 38.85
C ALA A 177 -8.02 4.21 37.40
N GLY A 178 -7.80 5.51 37.12
CA GLY A 178 -7.35 6.01 35.82
C GLY A 178 -5.95 5.53 35.40
N LYS A 179 -5.09 5.16 36.35
CA LYS A 179 -3.77 4.54 36.10
C LYS A 179 -3.82 3.01 35.97
N LYS A 180 -4.90 2.36 36.41
CA LYS A 180 -5.18 0.92 36.23
C LYS A 180 -5.91 0.59 34.90
N LYS A 181 -6.03 1.56 33.98
CA LYS A 181 -6.73 1.41 32.68
C LYS A 181 -6.12 0.28 31.85
N ASP A 182 -6.83 -0.86 31.85
CA ASP A 182 -6.91 -1.83 30.74
C ASP A 182 -7.80 -3.05 31.04
N SER A 183 -8.48 -3.11 32.21
CA SER A 183 -9.52 -4.11 32.48
C SER A 183 -10.86 -3.45 32.81
N LYS A 184 -11.93 -3.97 32.21
CA LYS A 184 -13.33 -3.60 32.38
C LYS A 184 -14.13 -4.86 32.66
N LYS A 185 -15.00 -4.80 33.67
CA LYS A 185 -15.84 -5.92 34.07
C LYS A 185 -17.18 -5.89 33.32
N VAL A 186 -17.62 -7.09 32.93
CA VAL A 186 -18.98 -7.41 32.51
C VAL A 186 -19.50 -8.46 33.49
N ILE A 187 -20.61 -8.15 34.16
CA ILE A 187 -21.24 -8.98 35.18
C ILE A 187 -22.57 -9.49 34.62
N ILE A 188 -22.70 -10.81 34.56
CA ILE A 188 -23.91 -11.50 34.12
C ILE A 188 -24.68 -11.91 35.37
N ASN A 189 -25.86 -11.32 35.60
CA ASN A 189 -26.75 -11.65 36.70
C ASN A 189 -27.76 -12.70 36.23
N SER A 190 -27.92 -13.77 37.01
CA SER A 190 -28.71 -14.94 36.61
C SER A 190 -29.52 -15.45 37.80
N GLU A 191 -30.82 -15.65 37.61
CA GLU A 191 -31.77 -16.04 38.66
C GLU A 191 -32.20 -17.51 38.54
N SER A 192 -32.44 -18.16 39.66
CA SER A 192 -32.84 -19.58 39.73
C SER A 192 -34.29 -19.87 39.38
N GLY A 193 -35.13 -18.83 39.20
CA GLY A 193 -36.58 -19.00 39.06
C GLY A 193 -37.28 -19.49 40.34
N GLY A 194 -36.60 -19.42 41.49
CA GLY A 194 -37.15 -19.81 42.80
C GLY A 194 -36.72 -21.19 43.31
N ASP A 195 -35.80 -21.88 42.63
CA ASP A 195 -35.25 -23.17 43.10
C ASP A 195 -33.71 -23.13 43.16
N ASP A 196 -33.19 -22.75 44.34
CA ASP A 196 -31.74 -22.64 44.56
C ASP A 196 -31.02 -24.00 44.72
N GLN A 197 -31.72 -25.13 44.58
CA GLN A 197 -31.09 -26.44 44.57
C GLN A 197 -30.66 -26.90 43.15
N VAL A 198 -31.16 -26.26 42.10
CA VAL A 198 -30.86 -26.61 40.70
C VAL A 198 -29.46 -26.13 40.29
N GLU A 199 -28.70 -27.01 39.64
CA GLU A 199 -27.47 -26.64 38.92
C GLU A 199 -27.85 -26.07 37.54
N ARG A 200 -27.32 -24.90 37.22
CA ARG A 200 -27.62 -24.14 36.00
C ARG A 200 -26.41 -24.07 35.09
N ASP A 201 -26.66 -24.29 33.80
CA ASP A 201 -25.65 -24.33 32.75
C ASP A 201 -25.76 -23.06 31.90
N ILE A 202 -24.81 -22.15 32.11
CA ILE A 202 -24.75 -20.86 31.40
C ILE A 202 -23.83 -20.99 30.19
N PHE A 203 -24.38 -20.69 29.03
CA PHE A 203 -23.68 -20.50 27.76
C PHE A 203 -23.43 -19.01 27.53
N VAL A 204 -22.21 -18.65 27.15
CA VAL A 204 -21.84 -17.29 26.72
C VAL A 204 -21.09 -17.36 25.42
N SER A 205 -21.40 -16.48 24.47
CA SER A 205 -20.55 -16.24 23.31
C SER A 205 -20.42 -14.75 22.98
N TYR A 206 -19.28 -14.39 22.39
CA TYR A 206 -18.97 -13.03 21.95
C TYR A 206 -17.83 -13.05 20.92
N ILE A 207 -17.70 -11.99 20.16
CA ILE A 207 -16.50 -11.67 19.37
C ILE A 207 -15.66 -10.63 20.13
N ARG A 208 -14.34 -10.64 19.90
CA ARG A 208 -13.41 -9.59 20.36
C ARG A 208 -12.24 -9.46 19.42
N GLU A 209 -11.60 -8.31 19.42
CA GLU A 209 -10.29 -8.10 18.79
C GLU A 209 -9.30 -9.18 19.26
N SER A 210 -8.53 -9.72 18.30
CA SER A 210 -7.64 -10.86 18.53
C SER A 210 -6.56 -10.92 17.44
N PRO A 211 -5.30 -11.30 17.76
CA PRO A 211 -4.26 -11.43 16.74
C PRO A 211 -4.65 -12.41 15.64
N ILE A 212 -4.29 -12.09 14.40
CA ILE A 212 -4.49 -13.00 13.27
C ILE A 212 -3.63 -14.26 13.42
N TRP A 213 -4.21 -15.39 13.04
CA TRP A 213 -3.49 -16.66 12.93
C TRP A 213 -2.59 -16.68 11.69
N LYS A 214 -1.44 -17.35 11.76
CA LYS A 214 -0.41 -17.34 10.70
C LYS A 214 0.06 -18.76 10.38
N THR A 215 0.11 -19.13 9.09
CA THR A 215 0.66 -20.43 8.66
C THR A 215 2.19 -20.42 8.61
N SER A 216 2.79 -21.58 8.80
CA SER A 216 4.19 -21.88 8.47
C SER A 216 4.30 -23.33 8.04
N TYR A 217 5.12 -23.59 7.02
CA TYR A 217 5.24 -24.92 6.41
C TYR A 217 6.68 -25.45 6.49
N ARG A 218 6.80 -26.77 6.50
CA ARG A 218 8.04 -27.47 6.17
C ARG A 218 7.77 -28.38 4.98
N LEU A 219 8.65 -28.35 4.00
CA LEU A 219 8.66 -29.23 2.83
C LEU A 219 9.91 -30.10 2.96
N LEU A 220 9.73 -31.39 3.25
CA LEU A 220 10.83 -32.34 3.41
C LEU A 220 10.88 -33.26 2.19
N MET A 221 12.04 -33.38 1.56
CA MET A 221 12.29 -34.21 0.38
C MET A 221 13.60 -34.99 0.55
N SER A 222 13.50 -36.29 0.82
CA SER A 222 14.63 -37.22 0.71
C SER A 222 14.91 -37.60 -0.76
N LYS A 223 16.01 -38.30 -1.05
CA LYS A 223 16.34 -38.72 -2.44
C LYS A 223 15.28 -39.67 -3.02
N GLU A 224 14.79 -40.60 -2.21
CA GLU A 224 13.70 -41.51 -2.58
C GLU A 224 12.42 -40.73 -2.94
N GLN A 225 12.10 -39.70 -2.15
CA GLN A 225 10.96 -38.81 -2.42
C GLN A 225 11.16 -37.97 -3.71
N GLU A 226 12.38 -37.52 -4.02
CA GLU A 226 12.70 -36.86 -5.30
C GLU A 226 12.46 -37.80 -6.51
N GLU A 227 12.90 -39.06 -6.42
CA GLU A 227 12.67 -40.07 -7.45
C GLU A 227 11.17 -40.40 -7.61
N ALA A 228 10.43 -40.48 -6.50
CA ALA A 228 8.98 -40.66 -6.50
C ALA A 228 8.16 -39.40 -6.88
N GLN A 229 8.81 -38.26 -7.10
CA GLN A 229 8.18 -36.94 -7.32
C GLN A 229 7.16 -36.54 -6.24
N ARG A 230 7.56 -36.72 -4.98
CA ARG A 230 6.79 -36.35 -3.79
C ARG A 230 7.62 -35.57 -2.78
N CYS A 231 6.94 -34.93 -1.82
CA CYS A 231 7.57 -34.44 -0.60
C CYS A 231 6.57 -34.52 0.56
N LEU A 232 7.08 -34.55 1.79
CA LEU A 232 6.26 -34.43 2.98
C LEU A 232 6.00 -32.95 3.27
N LEU A 233 4.74 -32.53 3.22
CA LEU A 233 4.29 -31.20 3.65
C LEU A 233 3.83 -31.27 5.10
N SER A 234 4.49 -30.54 6.00
CA SER A 234 4.04 -30.34 7.38
C SER A 234 3.63 -28.89 7.60
N GLY A 235 2.33 -28.65 7.73
CA GLY A 235 1.73 -27.34 7.97
C GLY A 235 1.45 -27.10 9.44
N TRP A 236 1.79 -25.89 9.91
CA TRP A 236 1.58 -25.45 11.29
C TRP A 236 0.93 -24.07 11.33
N CYS A 237 0.05 -23.84 12.27
CA CYS A 237 -0.51 -22.53 12.58
C CYS A 237 0.09 -21.97 13.87
N MET A 238 0.49 -20.70 13.85
CA MET A 238 0.84 -19.92 15.04
C MET A 238 -0.37 -19.16 15.56
N ILE A 239 -0.67 -19.33 16.84
CA ILE A 239 -1.84 -18.81 17.54
C ILE A 239 -1.40 -18.16 18.85
N GLU A 240 -2.07 -17.08 19.25
CA GLU A 240 -1.71 -16.26 20.40
C GLU A 240 -2.93 -16.11 21.32
N ASN A 241 -2.90 -16.72 22.52
CA ASN A 241 -3.93 -16.50 23.54
C ASN A 241 -3.64 -15.19 24.29
N THR A 242 -4.17 -14.08 23.79
CA THR A 242 -4.05 -12.75 24.42
C THR A 242 -4.96 -12.55 25.63
N THR A 243 -5.85 -13.50 25.93
CA THR A 243 -6.84 -13.37 27.01
C THR A 243 -6.20 -13.55 28.40
N ASN A 244 -6.90 -13.09 29.45
CA ASN A 244 -6.50 -13.32 30.84
C ASN A 244 -6.87 -14.74 31.36
N GLN A 245 -7.43 -15.60 30.51
CA GLN A 245 -7.85 -16.96 30.87
C GLN A 245 -6.99 -18.03 30.15
N ASP A 246 -6.71 -19.12 30.86
CA ASP A 246 -6.13 -20.30 30.23
C ASP A 246 -7.18 -20.99 29.34
N TRP A 247 -6.81 -21.32 28.11
CA TRP A 247 -7.59 -22.26 27.28
C TRP A 247 -7.15 -23.66 27.67
N ASP A 248 -8.10 -24.52 28.07
CA ASP A 248 -7.81 -25.90 28.44
C ASP A 248 -8.76 -26.86 27.69
N LYS A 249 -8.18 -27.69 26.84
CA LYS A 249 -8.86 -28.68 25.98
C LYS A 249 -10.03 -28.06 25.21
N ILE A 250 -9.78 -26.92 24.57
CA ILE A 250 -10.78 -26.23 23.75
C ILE A 250 -10.91 -26.88 22.37
N GLU A 251 -12.11 -26.77 21.79
CA GLU A 251 -12.27 -26.82 20.34
C GLU A 251 -11.62 -25.58 19.72
N LEU A 252 -10.72 -25.78 18.76
CA LEU A 252 -10.06 -24.71 18.05
C LEU A 252 -10.41 -24.79 16.57
N SER A 253 -10.79 -23.66 15.99
CA SER A 253 -11.02 -23.56 14.55
C SER A 253 -10.43 -22.27 14.00
N MET A 254 -9.89 -22.32 12.79
CA MET A 254 -9.27 -21.18 12.12
C MET A 254 -9.99 -20.95 10.81
N VAL A 255 -10.44 -19.73 10.57
CA VAL A 255 -11.18 -19.37 9.35
C VAL A 255 -10.26 -18.59 8.42
N ALA A 256 -10.09 -19.13 7.23
CA ALA A 256 -9.48 -18.51 6.07
C ALA A 256 -10.52 -17.77 5.24
N GLY A 257 -10.08 -16.72 4.55
CA GLY A 257 -10.94 -15.76 3.84
C GLY A 257 -11.03 -14.41 4.54
N MET A 258 -11.84 -13.51 3.98
CA MET A 258 -11.96 -12.10 4.41
C MET A 258 -13.42 -11.70 4.64
N PRO A 259 -14.03 -12.05 5.79
CA PRO A 259 -15.35 -11.53 6.15
C PRO A 259 -15.28 -10.00 6.37
N VAL A 260 -16.41 -9.31 6.23
CA VAL A 260 -16.50 -7.89 6.59
C VAL A 260 -16.50 -7.74 8.11
N SER A 261 -15.59 -6.93 8.64
CA SER A 261 -15.52 -6.56 10.06
C SER A 261 -15.35 -5.04 10.20
N PHE A 262 -15.94 -4.47 11.25
CA PHE A 262 -15.88 -3.04 11.55
C PHE A 262 -16.04 -2.80 13.06
N VAL A 263 -15.33 -1.78 13.57
CA VAL A 263 -15.52 -1.26 14.92
C VAL A 263 -16.66 -0.23 14.90
N TYR A 264 -17.60 -0.35 15.82
CA TYR A 264 -18.66 0.63 16.07
C TYR A 264 -18.52 1.09 17.53
N ASP A 265 -18.53 2.40 17.79
CA ASP A 265 -18.36 2.93 19.15
C ASP A 265 -19.65 2.76 19.96
N PHE A 266 -19.82 1.56 20.51
CA PHE A 266 -20.97 1.12 21.29
C PHE A 266 -20.77 1.33 22.79
N TYR A 267 -19.51 1.32 23.25
CA TYR A 267 -19.17 1.41 24.66
C TYR A 267 -19.21 2.85 25.19
N ARG A 268 -18.81 3.85 24.39
CA ARG A 268 -18.79 5.26 24.82
C ARG A 268 -20.16 5.93 24.65
N PRO A 269 -20.67 6.63 25.69
CA PRO A 269 -21.91 7.39 25.57
C PRO A 269 -21.75 8.58 24.62
N ILE A 270 -22.54 8.60 23.54
CA ILE A 270 -22.56 9.70 22.57
C ILE A 270 -23.43 10.84 23.10
N PHE A 271 -22.81 11.91 23.58
CA PHE A 271 -23.49 13.12 24.03
C PHE A 271 -23.65 14.13 22.89
N ILE A 272 -24.89 14.47 22.53
CA ILE A 272 -25.17 15.58 21.60
C ILE A 272 -25.17 16.93 22.33
N THR A 273 -24.48 17.92 21.76
CA THR A 273 -24.49 19.30 22.28
C THR A 273 -25.85 19.94 22.05
N ARG A 274 -26.66 20.06 23.11
CA ARG A 274 -27.94 20.77 23.04
C ARG A 274 -27.72 22.29 22.93
N PRO A 275 -28.44 23.00 22.05
CA PRO A 275 -28.34 24.45 21.96
C PRO A 275 -28.83 25.09 23.28
N LYS A 276 -27.98 25.94 23.88
CA LYS A 276 -28.33 26.69 25.10
C LYS A 276 -29.04 27.98 24.71
N ILE A 277 -30.38 27.96 24.71
CA ILE A 277 -31.19 29.17 24.62
C ILE A 277 -30.94 29.99 25.90
N LYS A 278 -30.27 31.13 25.77
CA LYS A 278 -30.17 32.12 26.85
C LYS A 278 -31.44 32.97 26.81
N PRO A 279 -32.09 33.28 27.95
CA PRO A 279 -33.19 34.25 27.95
C PRO A 279 -32.69 35.59 27.39
N PRO A 280 -33.51 36.31 26.61
CA PRO A 280 -33.10 37.58 26.03
C PRO A 280 -32.75 38.57 27.14
N LYS A 281 -31.49 38.99 27.20
CA LYS A 281 -31.14 40.22 27.94
C LYS A 281 -31.79 41.37 27.18
N VAL A 282 -32.78 42.00 27.79
CA VAL A 282 -33.38 43.24 27.26
C VAL A 282 -32.32 44.33 27.31
N LEU A 283 -31.60 44.48 26.21
CA LEU A 283 -30.78 45.65 25.93
C LEU A 283 -31.69 46.65 25.21
N SER A 284 -31.79 47.86 25.76
CA SER A 284 -32.55 48.98 25.20
C SER A 284 -32.17 49.18 23.73
N ALA A 285 -33.18 49.31 22.86
CA ALA A 285 -32.96 49.36 21.42
C ALA A 285 -32.05 50.54 21.01
N LYS A 286 -31.07 50.26 20.15
CA LYS A 286 -30.51 51.24 19.22
C LYS A 286 -31.02 50.90 17.82
N PRO A 287 -31.42 51.87 17.00
CA PRO A 287 -31.74 51.62 15.60
C PRO A 287 -30.48 51.22 14.83
N THR A 288 -30.62 50.30 13.90
CA THR A 288 -29.68 50.10 12.79
C THR A 288 -30.49 49.80 11.53
N GLU A 289 -29.97 50.21 10.39
CA GLU A 289 -30.70 50.29 9.13
C GLU A 289 -31.06 48.92 8.53
N ILE A 290 -32.14 48.91 7.74
CA ILE A 290 -32.61 47.74 6.99
C ILE A 290 -32.12 47.89 5.55
N GLU A 291 -31.36 46.92 5.07
CA GLU A 291 -31.08 46.77 3.63
C GLU A 291 -31.86 45.57 3.09
N GLU A 292 -32.53 45.76 1.94
CA GLU A 292 -33.22 44.69 1.21
C GLU A 292 -32.22 43.83 0.43
N GLY A 293 -32.54 42.55 0.27
CA GLY A 293 -31.65 41.58 -0.39
C GLY A 293 -31.81 41.52 -1.92
N LEU A 294 -30.94 40.75 -2.57
CA LEU A 294 -31.19 40.20 -3.90
C LEU A 294 -30.49 38.85 -4.09
N ALA A 295 -30.84 38.15 -5.16
CA ALA A 295 -30.70 36.70 -5.28
C ALA A 295 -29.40 36.20 -5.93
N THR A 296 -29.24 34.88 -5.83
CA THR A 296 -28.32 33.94 -6.49
C THR A 296 -27.64 34.41 -7.79
N GLU A 297 -26.31 34.29 -7.88
CA GLU A 297 -25.68 33.78 -9.11
C GLU A 297 -24.31 33.11 -8.91
N SER A 298 -23.94 32.35 -9.95
CA SER A 298 -22.84 31.40 -10.13
C SER A 298 -21.41 31.81 -9.74
N TYR A 299 -20.60 30.82 -9.34
CA TYR A 299 -19.14 30.84 -9.53
C TYR A 299 -18.58 29.53 -10.11
N LYS A 300 -17.71 29.66 -11.12
CA LYS A 300 -17.02 28.58 -11.83
C LYS A 300 -15.55 28.98 -12.03
N LYS A 301 -14.60 28.06 -11.79
CA LYS A 301 -13.13 28.19 -11.98
C LYS A 301 -12.46 29.22 -11.03
N TYR A 302 -11.29 28.92 -10.46
CA TYR A 302 -10.00 28.90 -11.17
C TYR A 302 -9.01 27.84 -10.66
N ALA A 303 -8.01 27.55 -11.50
CA ALA A 303 -6.85 26.72 -11.16
C ALA A 303 -5.60 27.59 -10.90
N GLU A 304 -4.69 27.04 -10.10
CA GLU A 304 -3.23 27.27 -10.05
C GLU A 304 -2.65 28.70 -10.09
N SER A 305 -1.89 29.03 -9.04
CA SER A 305 -0.56 29.67 -9.17
C SER A 305 0.26 29.52 -7.87
N LYS A 306 1.57 29.29 -8.02
CA LYS A 306 2.56 29.41 -6.91
C LYS A 306 2.91 30.89 -6.70
N PRO A 307 3.55 31.23 -5.56
CA PRO A 307 4.97 31.58 -5.70
C PRO A 307 5.89 30.96 -4.62
N MET A 308 7.18 31.22 -4.80
CA MET A 308 8.33 30.63 -4.11
C MET A 308 8.94 31.63 -3.09
N GLY A 309 9.57 31.15 -2.01
CA GLY A 309 10.31 32.02 -1.07
C GLY A 309 11.16 31.24 -0.05
N ALA A 310 12.47 31.40 -0.13
CA ALA A 310 13.52 30.98 0.83
C ALA A 310 14.37 32.25 1.16
N PRO A 311 15.43 32.27 2.03
CA PRO A 311 16.28 31.21 2.63
C PRO A 311 16.07 31.08 4.17
N SER A 312 16.95 30.64 5.09
CA SER A 312 18.40 30.30 5.10
C SER A 312 18.79 29.27 6.21
N ALA A 313 20.10 29.05 6.39
CA ALA A 313 20.77 28.23 7.42
C ALA A 313 22.06 28.99 7.89
N PRO A 314 23.04 28.46 8.67
CA PRO A 314 23.22 27.14 9.34
C PRO A 314 23.81 27.32 10.79
N PRO A 315 24.77 26.52 11.35
CA PRO A 315 24.96 25.06 11.45
C PRO A 315 25.07 24.54 12.92
N GLY A 316 25.06 23.21 13.15
CA GLY A 316 25.78 22.61 14.30
C GLY A 316 25.31 21.25 14.85
N GLY A 317 26.27 20.34 15.10
CA GLY A 317 26.29 19.52 16.33
C GLY A 317 25.90 18.03 16.30
N SER A 318 26.89 17.15 16.06
CA SER A 318 27.13 15.85 16.75
C SER A 318 26.05 14.75 16.87
N ALA A 319 26.46 13.51 16.54
CA ALA A 319 25.76 12.27 16.87
C ALA A 319 25.84 11.89 18.37
N PRO A 320 25.09 10.87 18.81
CA PRO A 320 25.79 9.62 19.14
C PRO A 320 25.13 8.33 18.63
N GLN A 321 26.00 7.35 18.38
CA GLN A 321 25.72 6.01 17.86
C GLN A 321 25.57 5.00 19.02
N LYS A 322 24.48 4.22 19.10
CA LYS A 322 24.42 3.03 19.97
C LYS A 322 23.70 1.82 19.34
N MET A 323 24.42 0.70 19.39
CA MET A 323 24.00 -0.71 19.42
C MET A 323 22.76 -1.13 18.64
N ARG A 324 23.03 -1.76 17.49
CA ARG A 324 22.13 -2.72 16.85
C ARG A 324 22.59 -4.12 17.24
N GLU A 325 22.06 -4.66 18.35
CA GLU A 325 22.35 -6.05 18.74
C GLU A 325 21.65 -7.02 17.79
N SER A 326 22.44 -7.77 17.04
CA SER A 326 21.98 -8.92 16.26
C SER A 326 22.09 -10.19 17.12
N MET A 327 20.97 -10.59 17.74
CA MET A 327 20.91 -11.90 18.39
C MET A 327 21.06 -13.02 17.35
N ARG A 328 22.27 -13.58 17.26
CA ARG A 328 22.52 -14.88 16.63
C ARG A 328 21.87 -15.98 17.48
N VAL A 329 20.65 -16.36 17.14
CA VAL A 329 20.07 -17.63 17.62
C VAL A 329 20.67 -18.77 16.79
N ARG A 330 21.92 -19.15 17.10
CA ARG A 330 22.63 -20.26 16.47
C ARG A 330 23.07 -21.23 17.56
N GLY A 331 22.36 -22.35 17.69
CA GLY A 331 22.64 -23.41 18.69
C GLY A 331 21.43 -24.25 19.11
N GLY A 332 20.20 -23.73 18.99
CA GLY A 332 18.98 -24.51 19.30
C GLY A 332 18.55 -25.46 18.19
N LEU A 333 18.63 -25.01 16.93
CA LEU A 333 18.09 -25.75 15.79
C LEU A 333 18.90 -27.00 15.43
N GLU A 334 20.24 -26.93 15.46
CA GLU A 334 21.13 -28.09 15.19
C GLU A 334 20.87 -29.25 16.15
N LYS A 335 20.60 -28.95 17.44
CA LYS A 335 20.38 -29.98 18.46
C LYS A 335 18.97 -30.58 18.43
N ALA A 336 17.99 -29.87 17.89
CA ALA A 336 16.67 -30.42 17.60
C ALA A 336 16.68 -31.27 16.31
N LEU A 337 17.38 -30.80 15.26
CA LEU A 337 17.55 -31.52 14.00
C LEU A 337 18.33 -32.83 14.16
N SER A 338 19.33 -32.88 15.05
CA SER A 338 20.07 -34.13 15.31
C SER A 338 19.22 -35.20 16.02
N MET A 339 18.16 -34.83 16.75
CA MET A 339 17.24 -35.82 17.36
C MET A 339 16.21 -36.36 16.38
N THR A 340 15.98 -35.67 15.25
CA THR A 340 15.17 -36.20 14.13
C THR A 340 15.99 -36.97 13.09
N ALA A 341 17.32 -36.85 13.10
CA ALA A 341 18.19 -37.44 12.07
C ALA A 341 18.38 -38.97 12.20
N ASP A 342 18.17 -39.54 13.39
CA ASP A 342 18.30 -40.99 13.67
C ASP A 342 16.96 -41.76 13.51
N MET A 343 15.91 -41.12 12.98
CA MET A 343 14.63 -41.77 12.68
C MET A 343 14.44 -41.92 11.17
N ASP A 344 13.90 -43.07 10.74
CA ASP A 344 13.54 -43.27 9.34
C ASP A 344 12.29 -42.46 8.92
N ASP A 345 12.18 -42.16 7.61
CA ASP A 345 11.07 -41.38 7.05
C ASP A 345 9.70 -42.02 7.38
N ALA A 346 9.65 -43.36 7.50
CA ALA A 346 8.44 -44.10 7.83
C ALA A 346 7.95 -43.84 9.27
N THR A 347 8.81 -43.98 10.28
CA THR A 347 8.44 -43.74 11.69
C THR A 347 8.24 -42.26 12.01
N LEU A 348 8.93 -41.35 11.30
CA LEU A 348 8.64 -39.91 11.35
C LEU A 348 7.23 -39.61 10.82
N LYS A 349 6.90 -40.13 9.63
CA LYS A 349 5.57 -39.99 9.02
C LYS A 349 4.48 -40.55 9.93
N GLU A 350 4.65 -41.76 10.47
CA GLU A 350 3.67 -42.40 11.35
C GLU A 350 3.37 -41.59 12.63
N LYS A 351 4.41 -41.10 13.33
CA LYS A 351 4.25 -40.30 14.56
C LYS A 351 3.68 -38.90 14.29
N LEU A 352 3.98 -38.29 13.14
CA LEU A 352 3.44 -36.97 12.77
C LEU A 352 2.00 -37.07 12.25
N SER A 353 1.65 -38.11 11.48
CA SER A 353 0.28 -38.30 10.98
C SER A 353 -0.69 -38.67 12.11
N THR A 354 -0.26 -39.49 13.08
CA THR A 354 -1.12 -39.86 14.24
C THR A 354 -1.43 -38.68 15.17
N SER A 355 -0.56 -37.66 15.21
CA SER A 355 -0.77 -36.45 16.02
C SER A 355 -1.52 -35.32 15.28
N THR A 356 -1.71 -35.43 13.95
CA THR A 356 -2.30 -34.37 13.13
C THR A 356 -3.59 -34.81 12.44
N GLN A 357 -4.74 -34.50 13.05
CA GLN A 357 -6.06 -34.68 12.43
C GLN A 357 -6.82 -33.35 12.37
N THR A 358 -7.11 -32.89 11.16
CA THR A 358 -7.85 -31.65 10.89
C THR A 358 -9.02 -31.97 9.95
N LYS A 359 -10.22 -31.51 10.30
CA LYS A 359 -11.40 -31.59 9.44
C LYS A 359 -11.61 -30.24 8.78
N THR A 360 -11.91 -30.23 7.49
CA THR A 360 -12.34 -29.01 6.79
C THR A 360 -13.84 -28.91 6.75
N LYS A 361 -14.31 -27.66 6.82
CA LYS A 361 -15.67 -27.31 6.44
C LYS A 361 -15.61 -26.18 5.41
N ASP A 362 -16.23 -26.41 4.26
CA ASP A 362 -16.49 -25.39 3.26
C ASP A 362 -17.68 -24.54 3.74
N LEU A 363 -17.50 -23.23 3.80
CA LEU A 363 -18.50 -22.23 4.18
C LEU A 363 -18.77 -21.24 3.03
N GLY A 364 -18.53 -21.66 1.78
CA GLY A 364 -18.70 -20.84 0.58
C GLY A 364 -17.46 -20.02 0.28
N GLU A 365 -17.47 -18.73 0.62
CA GLU A 365 -16.32 -17.83 0.42
C GLU A 365 -15.24 -17.97 1.52
N LEU A 366 -15.50 -18.79 2.53
CA LEU A 366 -14.65 -19.01 3.70
C LEU A 366 -14.30 -20.50 3.85
N PHE A 367 -13.08 -20.78 4.31
CA PHE A 367 -12.62 -22.15 4.60
C PHE A 367 -12.29 -22.29 6.09
N GLU A 368 -12.89 -23.27 6.77
CA GLU A 368 -12.65 -23.53 8.19
C GLU A 368 -11.71 -24.74 8.37
N TYR A 369 -10.58 -24.54 9.06
CA TYR A 369 -9.72 -25.60 9.58
C TYR A 369 -10.16 -25.93 11.00
N ASN A 370 -10.82 -27.07 11.20
CA ASN A 370 -11.22 -27.54 12.52
C ASN A 370 -10.18 -28.55 13.04
N ILE A 371 -9.45 -28.17 14.10
CA ILE A 371 -8.47 -29.06 14.74
C ILE A 371 -9.23 -30.13 15.52
N SER A 372 -9.04 -31.40 15.16
CA SER A 372 -9.82 -32.51 15.75
C SER A 372 -9.41 -32.84 17.19
N ASN A 373 -8.16 -32.53 17.55
CA ASN A 373 -7.60 -32.77 18.88
C ASN A 373 -7.77 -31.53 19.77
N PRO A 374 -8.32 -31.64 21.00
CA PRO A 374 -8.49 -30.50 21.90
C PRO A 374 -7.16 -29.81 22.23
N VAL A 375 -7.15 -28.47 22.20
CA VAL A 375 -5.92 -27.67 22.37
C VAL A 375 -5.93 -26.95 23.73
N SER A 376 -4.79 -26.90 24.42
CA SER A 376 -4.60 -26.10 25.63
C SER A 376 -3.52 -25.03 25.41
N ILE A 377 -3.83 -23.75 25.67
CA ILE A 377 -2.90 -22.62 25.57
C ILE A 377 -3.07 -21.74 26.80
N LYS A 378 -2.00 -21.56 27.59
CA LYS A 378 -2.02 -20.71 28.78
C LYS A 378 -2.31 -19.25 28.45
N ARG A 379 -2.90 -18.52 29.40
CA ARG A 379 -3.14 -17.08 29.24
C ARG A 379 -1.85 -16.34 28.85
N LYS A 380 -1.94 -15.38 27.93
CA LYS A 380 -0.79 -14.59 27.45
C LYS A 380 0.37 -15.42 26.88
N HIS A 381 0.09 -16.58 26.30
CA HIS A 381 1.08 -17.44 25.62
C HIS A 381 0.69 -17.69 24.16
N SER A 382 1.70 -17.98 23.34
CA SER A 382 1.53 -18.42 21.95
C SER A 382 1.78 -19.92 21.81
N ALA A 383 1.16 -20.56 20.83
CA ALA A 383 1.38 -21.96 20.50
C ALA A 383 1.52 -22.16 18.98
N LEU A 384 2.27 -23.20 18.60
CA LEU A 384 2.26 -23.76 17.26
C LEU A 384 1.37 -25.01 17.27
N VAL A 385 0.29 -24.98 16.51
CA VAL A 385 -0.68 -26.07 16.38
C VAL A 385 -0.50 -26.72 15.00
N PRO A 386 -0.30 -28.04 14.89
CA PRO A 386 -0.17 -28.69 13.59
C PRO A 386 -1.53 -28.67 12.87
N ILE A 387 -1.54 -28.26 11.60
CA ILE A 387 -2.76 -28.21 10.76
C ILE A 387 -2.83 -29.37 9.77
N LEU A 388 -1.70 -29.87 9.28
CA LEU A 388 -1.63 -31.04 8.40
C LEU A 388 -0.22 -31.63 8.41
N THR A 389 -0.10 -32.95 8.21
CA THR A 389 1.15 -33.58 7.77
C THR A 389 0.80 -34.64 6.74
N GLU A 390 1.03 -34.36 5.46
CA GLU A 390 0.64 -35.20 4.32
C GLU A 390 1.74 -35.23 3.24
N GLU A 391 1.80 -36.30 2.46
CA GLU A 391 2.61 -36.33 1.25
C GLU A 391 1.89 -35.63 0.10
N ILE A 392 2.63 -34.78 -0.62
CA ILE A 392 2.13 -34.08 -1.80
C ILE A 392 2.98 -34.37 -3.04
N ASP A 393 2.36 -34.28 -4.22
CA ASP A 393 3.06 -34.32 -5.51
C ASP A 393 4.03 -33.13 -5.56
N ALA A 394 5.33 -33.39 -5.70
CA ALA A 394 6.37 -32.38 -5.68
C ALA A 394 7.57 -32.75 -6.54
N LYS A 395 7.99 -31.84 -7.42
CA LYS A 395 9.03 -32.07 -8.42
C LYS A 395 10.08 -30.97 -8.36
N LYS A 396 11.33 -31.37 -8.19
CA LYS A 396 12.48 -30.46 -8.22
C LYS A 396 12.76 -30.04 -9.66
N ILE A 397 12.73 -28.74 -9.93
CA ILE A 397 12.99 -28.17 -11.26
C ILE A 397 13.88 -26.94 -11.14
N LEU A 398 14.48 -26.54 -12.25
CA LEU A 398 15.15 -25.26 -12.40
C LEU A 398 14.25 -24.32 -13.20
N LEU A 399 14.17 -23.05 -12.84
CA LEU A 399 13.42 -22.03 -13.59
C LEU A 399 14.36 -20.91 -14.02
N TYR A 400 14.52 -20.70 -15.32
CA TYR A 400 15.26 -19.58 -15.89
C TYR A 400 14.32 -18.57 -16.53
N ASN A 401 14.38 -17.33 -16.05
CA ASN A 401 13.76 -16.18 -16.67
C ASN A 401 14.86 -15.14 -16.92
N MET A 402 15.12 -14.83 -18.19
CA MET A 402 16.21 -13.93 -18.61
C MET A 402 16.03 -12.49 -18.08
N ASN A 403 14.80 -12.11 -17.69
CA ASN A 403 14.47 -10.80 -17.13
C ASN A 403 14.65 -10.73 -15.60
N GLU A 404 14.85 -11.88 -14.92
CA GLU A 404 15.07 -11.95 -13.46
C GLU A 404 16.53 -12.20 -13.12
N LEU A 405 17.14 -13.25 -13.69
CA LEU A 405 18.53 -13.63 -13.46
C LEU A 405 19.22 -13.90 -14.80
N GLU A 406 20.27 -13.12 -15.08
CA GLU A 406 20.96 -13.13 -16.37
C GLU A 406 21.59 -14.50 -16.70
N LYS A 407 22.21 -15.17 -15.72
CA LYS A 407 23.18 -16.26 -15.95
C LYS A 407 22.87 -17.61 -15.31
N HIS A 408 22.02 -17.64 -14.29
CA HIS A 408 21.76 -18.83 -13.48
C HIS A 408 20.26 -19.01 -13.28
N PRO A 409 19.72 -20.24 -13.43
CA PRO A 409 18.33 -20.50 -13.08
C PRO A 409 18.13 -20.50 -11.56
N ASN A 410 16.91 -20.21 -11.15
CA ASN A 410 16.42 -20.48 -9.81
C ASN A 410 16.25 -21.99 -9.62
N ALA A 411 16.64 -22.52 -8.47
CA ALA A 411 16.26 -23.85 -8.01
C ALA A 411 14.87 -23.75 -7.36
N CYS A 412 13.94 -24.56 -7.84
CA CYS A 412 12.54 -24.49 -7.46
C CYS A 412 11.95 -25.86 -7.14
N LEU A 413 10.93 -25.87 -6.28
CA LEU A 413 10.06 -27.01 -6.06
C LEU A 413 8.70 -26.73 -6.71
N GLU A 414 8.38 -27.46 -7.77
CA GLU A 414 7.06 -27.48 -8.36
C GLU A 414 6.17 -28.39 -7.51
N ILE A 415 5.25 -27.81 -6.74
CA ILE A 415 4.31 -28.54 -5.88
C ILE A 415 2.89 -28.51 -6.45
N LYS A 416 2.11 -29.54 -6.12
CA LYS A 416 0.67 -29.56 -6.31
C LYS A 416 -0.02 -29.90 -4.99
N ASN A 417 -1.05 -29.14 -4.64
CA ASN A 417 -1.83 -29.41 -3.45
C ASN A 417 -2.75 -30.63 -3.68
N SER A 418 -2.26 -31.83 -3.36
CA SER A 418 -3.05 -33.07 -3.37
C SER A 418 -3.86 -33.30 -2.10
N THR A 419 -3.71 -32.46 -1.06
CA THR A 419 -4.39 -32.60 0.22
C THR A 419 -5.90 -32.35 0.11
N ALA A 420 -6.66 -32.67 1.17
CA ALA A 420 -8.06 -32.28 1.27
C ALA A 420 -8.27 -30.80 1.68
N LEU A 421 -7.20 -30.10 2.03
CA LEU A 421 -7.24 -28.74 2.59
C LEU A 421 -6.88 -27.71 1.52
N THR A 422 -7.48 -26.52 1.59
CA THR A 422 -6.87 -25.33 0.99
C THR A 422 -5.60 -25.00 1.77
N LEU A 423 -4.51 -24.64 1.09
CA LEU A 423 -3.29 -24.15 1.73
C LEU A 423 -3.30 -22.62 1.76
N GLU A 424 -3.06 -22.06 2.93
CA GLU A 424 -3.09 -20.62 3.18
C GLU A 424 -1.71 -20.01 3.07
N ARG A 425 -1.61 -18.79 2.53
CA ARG A 425 -0.31 -18.18 2.20
C ARG A 425 0.59 -18.08 3.44
N GLY A 426 1.78 -18.67 3.37
CA GLY A 426 2.75 -18.65 4.47
C GLY A 426 4.17 -19.07 4.06
N PRO A 427 5.19 -18.73 4.88
CA PRO A 427 6.57 -19.15 4.67
C PRO A 427 6.70 -20.68 4.75
N ALA A 428 7.60 -21.23 3.93
CA ALA A 428 7.92 -22.65 3.88
C ALA A 428 9.44 -22.86 3.97
N THR A 429 9.89 -23.60 4.97
CA THR A 429 11.28 -24.08 5.06
C THR A 429 11.42 -25.33 4.21
N ILE A 430 12.40 -25.37 3.31
CA ILE A 430 12.66 -26.53 2.44
C ILE A 430 13.87 -27.30 2.99
N ILE A 431 13.65 -28.56 3.33
CA ILE A 431 14.66 -29.50 3.81
C ILE A 431 14.83 -30.57 2.73
N TYR A 432 16.05 -30.75 2.27
CA TYR A 432 16.42 -31.74 1.27
C TYR A 432 17.51 -32.65 1.83
N ASP A 433 17.28 -33.97 1.84
CA ASP A 433 18.27 -34.97 2.29
C ASP A 433 18.83 -34.62 3.70
N ASN A 434 17.92 -34.36 4.66
CA ASN A 434 18.18 -33.89 6.03
C ASN A 434 18.95 -32.57 6.18
N ASN A 435 19.15 -31.80 5.11
CA ASN A 435 19.83 -30.51 5.12
C ASN A 435 18.88 -29.36 4.76
N LEU A 436 19.11 -28.17 5.34
CA LEU A 436 18.36 -26.97 4.97
C LEU A 436 18.73 -26.54 3.53
N ALA A 437 17.78 -26.65 2.61
CA ALA A 437 17.97 -26.31 1.20
C ALA A 437 17.69 -24.82 0.91
N GLY A 438 16.76 -24.22 1.65
CA GLY A 438 16.36 -22.82 1.51
C GLY A 438 15.00 -22.54 2.13
N GLU A 439 14.44 -21.37 1.80
CA GLU A 439 13.11 -20.94 2.21
C GLU A 439 12.32 -20.45 0.99
N ALA A 440 11.01 -20.65 1.01
CA ALA A 440 10.08 -20.21 -0.01
C ALA A 440 8.81 -19.63 0.61
N MET A 441 7.91 -19.12 -0.23
CA MET A 441 6.59 -18.65 0.17
C MET A 441 5.53 -19.51 -0.53
N ILE A 442 4.79 -20.33 0.22
CA ILE A 442 3.62 -21.00 -0.32
C ILE A 442 2.54 -19.94 -0.55
N PRO A 443 1.99 -19.80 -1.77
CA PRO A 443 0.86 -18.92 -2.03
C PRO A 443 -0.44 -19.56 -1.54
N PHE A 444 -1.56 -18.85 -1.65
CA PHE A 444 -2.88 -19.49 -1.49
C PHE A 444 -3.07 -20.56 -2.59
N MET A 445 -3.42 -21.79 -2.20
CA MET A 445 -3.58 -22.93 -3.11
C MET A 445 -4.82 -23.76 -2.73
N ASN A 446 -5.80 -23.79 -3.62
CA ASN A 446 -6.95 -24.69 -3.50
C ASN A 446 -6.53 -26.16 -3.72
N LYS A 447 -7.42 -27.11 -3.45
CA LYS A 447 -7.18 -28.52 -3.80
C LYS A 447 -6.95 -28.65 -5.31
N GLY A 448 -5.88 -29.35 -5.70
CA GLY A 448 -5.46 -29.55 -7.08
C GLY A 448 -4.59 -28.43 -7.67
N ASP A 449 -4.46 -27.27 -7.00
CA ASP A 449 -3.61 -26.17 -7.49
C ASP A 449 -2.14 -26.61 -7.61
N LYS A 450 -1.50 -26.20 -8.71
CA LYS A 450 -0.07 -26.40 -8.98
C LYS A 450 0.68 -25.06 -8.94
N ARG A 451 1.83 -25.01 -8.27
CA ARG A 451 2.65 -23.79 -8.11
C ARG A 451 4.14 -24.13 -8.09
N ILE A 452 4.98 -23.19 -8.52
CA ILE A 452 6.44 -23.31 -8.49
C ILE A 452 6.97 -22.43 -7.35
N LEU A 453 7.73 -23.02 -6.45
CA LEU A 453 8.34 -22.35 -5.29
C LEU A 453 9.84 -22.18 -5.50
N ASN A 454 10.30 -20.96 -5.75
CA ASN A 454 11.73 -20.64 -5.75
C ASN A 454 12.27 -20.66 -4.32
N TYR A 455 13.44 -21.30 -4.10
CA TYR A 455 14.10 -21.38 -2.79
C TYR A 455 15.61 -21.13 -2.81
N ALA A 456 16.28 -21.15 -3.97
CA ALA A 456 17.72 -20.92 -4.11
C ALA A 456 18.09 -20.59 -5.58
N VAL A 457 19.35 -20.23 -5.83
CA VAL A 457 19.91 -20.08 -7.19
C VAL A 457 20.83 -21.25 -7.51
N GLU A 458 20.62 -21.93 -8.64
CA GLU A 458 21.43 -23.07 -9.07
C GLU A 458 22.70 -22.61 -9.78
N GLN A 459 23.83 -22.76 -9.09
CA GLN A 459 25.16 -22.34 -9.58
C GLN A 459 25.78 -23.33 -10.58
N ALA A 460 25.36 -24.60 -10.54
CA ALA A 460 25.91 -25.63 -11.43
C ALA A 460 25.39 -25.51 -12.87
N VAL A 461 24.25 -24.85 -13.10
CA VAL A 461 23.73 -24.57 -14.44
C VAL A 461 24.06 -23.13 -14.83
N LEU A 462 24.71 -22.98 -15.99
CA LEU A 462 25.09 -21.69 -16.56
C LEU A 462 24.32 -21.48 -17.86
N ILE A 463 23.70 -20.31 -18.01
CA ILE A 463 22.91 -19.95 -19.19
C ILE A 463 23.43 -18.64 -19.74
N HIS A 464 23.78 -18.63 -21.03
CA HIS A 464 24.04 -17.40 -21.78
C HIS A 464 22.98 -17.26 -22.86
N HIS A 465 22.53 -16.04 -23.14
CA HIS A 465 21.64 -15.76 -24.25
C HIS A 465 22.21 -14.68 -25.17
N GLU A 466 22.00 -14.84 -26.47
CA GLU A 466 22.34 -13.87 -27.51
C GLU A 466 21.06 -13.53 -28.27
N GLN A 467 20.74 -12.24 -28.37
CA GLN A 467 19.63 -11.76 -29.19
C GLN A 467 20.15 -11.04 -30.43
N LYS A 468 19.59 -11.40 -31.59
CA LYS A 468 19.86 -10.73 -32.87
C LYS A 468 18.53 -10.39 -33.52
N SER A 469 18.46 -9.21 -34.13
CA SER A 469 17.30 -8.74 -34.88
C SER A 469 17.73 -8.48 -36.32
N GLU A 470 16.97 -8.99 -37.27
CA GLU A 470 17.21 -8.85 -38.70
C GLU A 470 15.89 -8.46 -39.39
N SER A 471 15.88 -7.33 -40.08
CA SER A 471 14.77 -6.96 -40.97
C SER A 471 14.98 -7.64 -42.32
N ARG A 472 13.99 -8.45 -42.72
CA ARG A 472 13.89 -8.99 -44.07
C ARG A 472 13.61 -7.89 -45.09
N ASP A 473 13.79 -8.22 -46.36
CA ASP A 473 13.28 -7.42 -47.48
C ASP A 473 11.79 -7.04 -47.26
N VAL A 474 11.43 -5.86 -47.78
CA VAL A 474 10.03 -5.46 -48.01
C VAL A 474 9.33 -6.60 -48.75
N HIS A 475 8.08 -6.92 -48.37
CA HIS A 475 7.27 -7.98 -49.00
C HIS A 475 5.90 -7.51 -49.48
N ARG A 476 5.42 -6.37 -48.96
CA ARG A 476 4.12 -5.79 -49.29
C ARG A 476 4.22 -4.27 -49.28
N ILE A 477 3.45 -3.61 -50.14
CA ILE A 477 3.37 -2.15 -50.22
C ILE A 477 1.91 -1.73 -50.19
N GLY A 478 1.63 -0.64 -49.50
CA GLY A 478 0.32 0.00 -49.49
C GLY A 478 0.44 1.50 -49.74
N PHE A 479 -0.55 2.08 -50.40
CA PHE A 479 -0.71 3.52 -50.52
C PHE A 479 -1.97 3.93 -49.75
N SER A 480 -1.92 5.05 -49.04
CA SER A 480 -3.09 5.60 -48.33
C SER A 480 -2.90 7.10 -48.16
N GLY A 481 -3.71 7.88 -48.88
CA GLY A 481 -3.49 9.31 -49.07
C GLY A 481 -2.08 9.59 -49.58
N ALA A 482 -1.43 10.61 -49.02
CA ALA A 482 -0.08 11.02 -49.41
C ALA A 482 1.08 10.17 -48.89
N TYR A 483 0.80 8.96 -48.36
CA TYR A 483 1.80 8.07 -47.78
C TYR A 483 1.93 6.73 -48.51
N CYS A 484 3.17 6.33 -48.75
CA CYS A 484 3.56 4.98 -49.14
C CYS A 484 4.04 4.22 -47.90
N TYR A 485 3.53 3.01 -47.69
CA TYR A 485 3.89 2.11 -46.60
C TYR A 485 4.62 0.90 -47.18
N GLU A 486 5.89 0.74 -46.85
CA GLU A 486 6.68 -0.46 -47.19
C GLU A 486 6.69 -1.42 -46.00
N TYR A 487 5.95 -2.52 -46.10
CA TYR A 487 5.85 -3.54 -45.06
C TYR A 487 6.96 -4.57 -45.20
N TYR A 488 7.64 -4.84 -44.09
CA TYR A 488 8.74 -5.80 -43.99
C TYR A 488 8.61 -6.58 -42.68
N ASN A 489 9.18 -7.79 -42.64
CA ASN A 489 9.17 -8.59 -41.42
C ASN A 489 10.49 -8.43 -40.67
N THR A 490 10.44 -8.23 -39.36
CA THR A 490 11.62 -8.29 -38.51
C THR A 490 11.64 -9.62 -37.77
N ILE A 491 12.70 -10.40 -37.98
CA ILE A 491 12.97 -11.63 -37.24
C ILE A 491 13.89 -11.32 -36.08
N LYS A 492 13.43 -11.66 -34.88
CA LYS A 492 14.20 -11.67 -33.65
C LYS A 492 14.58 -13.12 -33.35
N THR A 493 15.88 -13.42 -33.41
CA THR A 493 16.44 -14.71 -33.02
C THR A 493 17.01 -14.60 -31.61
N THR A 494 16.51 -15.39 -30.68
CA THR A 494 17.09 -15.56 -29.34
C THR A 494 17.76 -16.93 -29.25
N LYS A 495 19.07 -16.95 -29.07
CA LYS A 495 19.89 -18.15 -28.92
C LYS A 495 20.30 -18.32 -27.46
N TYR A 496 19.82 -19.38 -26.81
CA TYR A 496 20.27 -19.79 -25.48
C TYR A 496 21.36 -20.85 -25.59
N LYS A 497 22.43 -20.70 -24.81
CA LYS A 497 23.52 -21.66 -24.60
C LYS A 497 23.48 -22.08 -23.13
N ILE A 498 23.04 -23.30 -22.86
CA ILE A 498 22.74 -23.83 -21.52
C ILE A 498 23.77 -24.92 -21.21
N LYS A 499 24.52 -24.79 -20.13
CA LYS A 499 25.51 -25.79 -19.70
C LYS A 499 25.21 -26.29 -18.29
N ASN A 500 25.04 -27.60 -18.14
CA ASN A 500 24.98 -28.25 -16.84
C ASN A 500 26.40 -28.69 -16.43
N LYS A 501 26.88 -28.22 -15.28
CA LYS A 501 28.18 -28.63 -14.71
C LYS A 501 28.04 -29.71 -13.63
N ALA A 502 26.81 -30.07 -13.24
CA ALA A 502 26.57 -31.07 -12.22
C ALA A 502 26.80 -32.50 -12.76
N GLU A 503 27.02 -33.44 -11.83
CA GLU A 503 27.06 -34.88 -12.07
C GLU A 503 25.67 -35.50 -12.23
N SER A 504 24.59 -34.73 -12.00
CA SER A 504 23.20 -35.18 -12.04
C SER A 504 22.41 -34.55 -13.19
N ASN A 505 21.41 -35.31 -13.67
CA ASN A 505 20.37 -34.80 -14.56
C ASN A 505 19.64 -33.62 -13.89
N LYS A 506 19.27 -32.60 -14.69
CA LYS A 506 18.44 -31.47 -14.23
C LYS A 506 17.29 -31.26 -15.19
N ILE A 507 16.13 -30.87 -14.67
CA ILE A 507 14.98 -30.45 -15.48
C ILE A 507 14.91 -28.93 -15.42
N LEU A 508 15.00 -28.27 -16.58
CA LEU A 508 14.96 -26.82 -16.71
C LEU A 508 13.66 -26.37 -17.39
N TYR A 509 12.95 -25.45 -16.75
CA TYR A 509 11.92 -24.62 -17.35
C TYR A 509 12.56 -23.32 -17.81
N LEU A 510 12.54 -23.10 -19.12
CA LEU A 510 13.04 -21.90 -19.79
C LEU A 510 11.84 -21.01 -20.12
N ASP A 511 11.69 -19.91 -19.39
CA ASP A 511 10.64 -18.91 -19.62
C ASP A 511 11.15 -17.86 -20.60
N HIS A 512 10.73 -17.99 -21.86
CA HIS A 512 10.99 -17.01 -22.90
C HIS A 512 9.85 -15.98 -22.94
N PRO A 513 10.11 -14.67 -22.75
CA PRO A 513 9.04 -13.68 -22.65
C PRO A 513 8.27 -13.51 -23.95
N LYS A 514 6.95 -13.34 -23.84
CA LYS A 514 6.08 -12.97 -24.96
C LYS A 514 6.33 -11.52 -25.35
N THR A 515 6.98 -11.29 -26.49
CA THR A 515 7.14 -9.93 -27.04
C THR A 515 5.83 -9.52 -27.75
N SER A 516 5.25 -8.36 -27.40
CA SER A 516 4.02 -7.88 -28.06
C SER A 516 4.22 -7.69 -29.57
N GLY A 517 3.22 -8.08 -30.38
CA GLY A 517 3.27 -8.06 -31.84
C GLY A 517 4.02 -9.23 -32.49
N TYR A 518 4.99 -9.82 -31.79
CA TYR A 518 5.78 -10.94 -32.29
C TYR A 518 5.06 -12.29 -32.15
N LYS A 519 5.30 -13.18 -33.12
CA LYS A 519 4.85 -14.57 -33.13
C LYS A 519 6.04 -15.50 -33.29
N ILE A 520 6.07 -16.63 -32.58
CA ILE A 520 7.11 -17.64 -32.78
C ILE A 520 6.91 -18.31 -34.13
N ILE A 521 7.94 -18.25 -34.99
CA ILE A 521 7.99 -18.91 -36.30
C ILE A 521 8.88 -20.15 -36.32
N GLU A 522 9.85 -20.25 -35.40
CA GLU A 522 10.74 -21.41 -35.26
C GLU A 522 11.02 -21.69 -33.78
N LYS A 523 10.80 -22.94 -33.37
CA LYS A 523 11.00 -23.43 -32.00
C LYS A 523 11.43 -24.91 -32.03
N PRO A 524 12.38 -25.36 -31.18
CA PRO A 524 12.83 -26.76 -31.18
C PRO A 524 11.85 -27.72 -30.47
N LYS A 525 10.90 -27.19 -29.70
CA LYS A 525 9.91 -27.93 -28.92
C LYS A 525 8.67 -27.06 -28.70
N GLU A 526 7.51 -27.68 -28.49
CA GLU A 526 6.30 -26.97 -28.08
C GLU A 526 6.42 -26.44 -26.62
N PRO A 527 6.12 -25.14 -26.37
CA PRO A 527 6.07 -24.57 -25.03
C PRO A 527 4.71 -24.78 -24.35
N GLU A 528 4.71 -24.76 -23.02
CA GLU A 528 3.54 -24.41 -22.23
C GLU A 528 3.30 -22.90 -22.34
N GLU A 529 2.05 -22.49 -22.55
CA GLU A 529 1.68 -21.08 -22.64
C GLU A 529 1.26 -20.52 -21.29
N THR A 530 2.05 -19.57 -20.76
CA THR A 530 1.71 -18.79 -19.55
C THR A 530 1.23 -17.38 -19.96
N PRO A 531 0.71 -16.54 -19.05
CA PRO A 531 0.26 -15.18 -19.41
C PRO A 531 1.33 -14.33 -20.12
N ASN A 532 2.57 -14.37 -19.61
CA ASN A 532 3.66 -13.48 -20.06
C ASN A 532 4.84 -14.21 -20.73
N TYR A 533 4.88 -15.55 -20.69
CA TYR A 533 6.02 -16.34 -21.16
C TYR A 533 5.60 -17.60 -21.93
N TRP A 534 6.42 -18.00 -22.88
CA TRP A 534 6.47 -19.35 -23.46
C TRP A 534 7.44 -20.19 -22.62
N ARG A 535 6.94 -21.21 -21.92
CA ARG A 535 7.73 -22.05 -21.03
C ARG A 535 8.15 -23.35 -21.72
N PHE A 536 9.44 -23.54 -21.92
CA PHE A 536 9.98 -24.76 -22.53
C PHE A 536 10.57 -25.67 -21.46
N THR A 537 10.13 -26.94 -21.42
CA THR A 537 10.74 -27.95 -20.53
C THR A 537 11.89 -28.67 -21.23
N LEU A 538 13.10 -28.55 -20.69
CA LEU A 538 14.34 -29.17 -21.17
C LEU A 538 14.88 -30.15 -20.13
N THR A 539 15.42 -31.28 -20.57
CA THR A 539 16.23 -32.19 -19.74
C THR A 539 17.69 -31.91 -20.03
N LEU A 540 18.49 -31.65 -18.99
CA LEU A 540 19.91 -31.35 -19.08
C LEU A 540 20.70 -32.54 -18.51
N ASN A 541 21.47 -33.22 -19.35
CA ASN A 541 22.33 -34.33 -18.94
C ASN A 541 23.49 -33.83 -18.05
N PRO A 542 24.11 -34.70 -17.23
CA PRO A 542 25.34 -34.38 -16.50
C PRO A 542 26.44 -33.86 -17.41
N LYS A 543 27.18 -32.82 -16.97
CA LYS A 543 28.35 -32.24 -17.67
C LYS A 543 28.13 -31.75 -19.12
N ASP A 544 26.88 -31.71 -19.58
CA ASP A 544 26.51 -31.49 -20.98
C ASP A 544 26.17 -30.01 -21.31
N ALA A 545 26.10 -29.67 -22.59
CA ALA A 545 25.72 -28.35 -23.07
C ALA A 545 24.71 -28.42 -24.24
N VAL A 546 23.63 -27.64 -24.12
CA VAL A 546 22.51 -27.59 -25.07
C VAL A 546 22.41 -26.19 -25.65
N GLU A 547 22.27 -26.08 -26.98
CA GLU A 547 21.85 -24.84 -27.64
C GLU A 547 20.34 -24.89 -27.93
N PHE A 548 19.62 -23.82 -27.59
CA PHE A 548 18.18 -23.71 -27.79
C PHE A 548 17.87 -22.38 -28.49
N ASN A 549 17.39 -22.44 -29.73
CA ASN A 549 17.16 -21.26 -30.57
C ASN A 549 15.67 -21.03 -30.78
N ILE A 550 15.19 -19.82 -30.53
CA ILE A 550 13.81 -19.39 -30.80
C ILE A 550 13.87 -18.26 -31.83
N LYS A 551 13.04 -18.33 -32.88
CA LYS A 551 12.82 -17.22 -33.80
C LYS A 551 11.40 -16.70 -33.67
N GLU A 552 11.30 -15.41 -33.41
CA GLU A 552 10.07 -14.63 -33.38
C GLU A 552 10.02 -13.73 -34.62
N GLU A 553 8.85 -13.52 -35.22
CA GLU A 553 8.63 -12.60 -36.35
C GLU A 553 7.52 -11.60 -36.01
N THR A 554 7.72 -10.33 -36.37
CA THR A 554 6.66 -9.30 -36.42
C THR A 554 6.65 -8.64 -37.80
N GLU A 555 5.47 -8.27 -38.29
CA GLU A 555 5.37 -7.35 -39.42
C GLU A 555 5.58 -5.92 -38.90
N ASN A 556 6.43 -5.16 -39.60
CA ASN A 556 6.71 -3.75 -39.38
C ASN A 556 6.47 -3.00 -40.70
N TYR A 557 6.48 -1.67 -40.67
CA TYR A 557 6.41 -0.86 -41.88
C TYR A 557 7.27 0.40 -41.79
N THR A 558 7.81 0.84 -42.92
CA THR A 558 8.40 2.16 -43.10
C THR A 558 7.42 3.04 -43.87
N THR A 559 7.16 4.24 -43.37
CA THR A 559 6.27 5.21 -44.03
C THR A 559 7.08 6.28 -44.76
N TYR A 560 6.72 6.56 -46.01
CA TYR A 560 7.29 7.63 -46.83
C TYR A 560 6.20 8.60 -47.29
N TYR A 561 6.48 9.91 -47.21
CA TYR A 561 5.59 10.95 -47.72
C TYR A 561 5.90 11.23 -49.20
N ILE A 562 4.92 11.02 -50.08
CA ILE A 562 5.13 10.99 -51.55
C ILE A 562 5.60 12.34 -52.09
N TRP A 563 5.16 13.45 -51.50
CA TRP A 563 5.57 14.80 -51.89
C TRP A 563 7.04 15.12 -51.64
N ASN A 564 7.72 14.35 -50.79
CA ASN A 564 9.17 14.53 -50.55
C ASN A 564 10.02 13.82 -51.62
N TRP A 565 9.41 13.05 -52.52
CA TRP A 565 10.12 12.34 -53.58
C TRP A 565 10.20 13.20 -54.85
N ASN A 566 11.39 13.25 -55.45
CA ASN A 566 11.53 13.74 -56.82
C ASN A 566 11.15 12.64 -57.85
N LYS A 567 11.27 12.94 -59.14
CA LYS A 567 10.94 11.98 -60.21
C LYS A 567 11.86 10.76 -60.19
N GLU A 568 13.15 10.97 -60.00
CA GLU A 568 14.16 9.90 -59.93
C GLU A 568 13.86 8.96 -58.76
N ASP A 569 13.53 9.47 -57.58
CA ASP A 569 13.15 8.69 -56.39
C ASP A 569 11.93 7.81 -56.66
N ILE A 570 10.88 8.38 -57.25
CA ILE A 570 9.65 7.64 -57.60
C ILE A 570 9.98 6.55 -58.62
N LEU A 571 10.72 6.87 -59.67
CA LEU A 571 11.06 5.90 -60.72
C LEU A 571 11.96 4.78 -60.21
N GLN A 572 12.92 5.06 -59.31
CA GLN A 572 13.74 4.03 -58.67
C GLN A 572 12.89 3.11 -57.79
N LYS A 573 12.03 3.68 -56.93
CA LYS A 573 11.12 2.91 -56.07
C LYS A 573 10.13 2.06 -56.88
N VAL A 574 9.44 2.66 -57.86
CA VAL A 574 8.54 1.95 -58.79
C VAL A 574 9.28 0.80 -59.50
N SER A 575 10.50 1.02 -59.98
CA SER A 575 11.30 -0.04 -60.64
C SER A 575 11.62 -1.20 -59.69
N PHE A 576 11.95 -0.92 -58.43
CA PHE A 576 12.14 -1.94 -57.39
C PHE A 576 10.83 -2.70 -57.10
N TYR A 577 9.71 -1.98 -56.97
CA TYR A 577 8.39 -2.56 -56.67
C TYR A 577 7.91 -3.49 -57.80
N ILE A 578 8.09 -3.11 -59.07
CA ILE A 578 7.78 -3.95 -60.24
C ILE A 578 8.66 -5.19 -60.25
N ARG A 579 9.98 -5.03 -60.07
CA ARG A 579 10.95 -6.15 -60.07
C ARG A 579 10.61 -7.20 -59.00
N LYS A 580 10.07 -6.77 -57.87
CA LYS A 580 9.62 -7.63 -56.76
C LYS A 580 8.14 -8.03 -56.84
N LYS A 581 7.38 -7.51 -57.82
CA LYS A 581 5.93 -7.72 -58.04
C LYS A 581 5.03 -7.25 -56.89
N PHE A 582 5.37 -6.13 -56.25
CA PHE A 582 4.56 -5.52 -55.18
C PHE A 582 3.43 -4.61 -55.70
N ILE A 583 3.49 -4.20 -56.96
CA ILE A 583 2.48 -3.36 -57.62
C ILE A 583 2.12 -3.95 -58.98
N ASP A 584 0.92 -3.65 -59.47
CA ASP A 584 0.46 -4.01 -60.82
C ASP A 584 0.77 -2.91 -61.85
N THR A 585 0.41 -3.18 -63.11
CA THR A 585 0.60 -2.27 -64.24
C THR A 585 -0.28 -1.01 -64.20
N GLU A 586 -1.42 -1.04 -63.49
CA GLU A 586 -2.28 0.13 -63.34
C GLU A 586 -1.65 1.12 -62.35
N LEU A 587 -1.23 0.60 -61.19
CA LEU A 587 -0.58 1.37 -60.13
C LEU A 587 0.79 1.89 -60.57
N GLU A 588 1.58 1.11 -61.31
CA GLU A 588 2.77 1.59 -62.02
C GLU A 588 2.47 2.82 -62.89
N ALA A 589 1.41 2.74 -63.72
CA ALA A 589 1.04 3.83 -64.62
C ALA A 589 0.52 5.07 -63.87
N LYS A 590 -0.14 4.90 -62.73
CA LYS A 590 -0.53 6.01 -61.83
C LYS A 590 0.71 6.69 -61.23
N LEU A 591 1.63 5.92 -60.64
CA LEU A 591 2.84 6.43 -60.00
C LEU A 591 3.78 7.15 -60.99
N LYS A 592 3.95 6.61 -62.21
CA LYS A 592 4.70 7.28 -63.28
C LYS A 592 4.09 8.64 -63.68
N LYS A 593 2.77 8.73 -63.79
CA LYS A 593 2.07 10.00 -64.05
C LYS A 593 2.24 11.01 -62.91
N ILE A 594 2.25 10.56 -61.66
CA ILE A 594 2.54 11.42 -60.49
C ILE A 594 3.98 11.93 -60.56
N ALA A 595 4.95 11.08 -60.93
CA ALA A 595 6.35 11.50 -61.10
C ALA A 595 6.53 12.59 -62.18
N GLU A 596 5.81 12.50 -63.30
CA GLU A 596 5.80 13.53 -64.34
C GLU A 596 5.17 14.85 -63.88
N LEU A 597 4.12 14.80 -63.06
CA LEU A 597 3.49 16.00 -62.51
C LEU A 597 4.38 16.68 -61.46
N ILE A 598 5.04 15.90 -60.59
CA ILE A 598 6.01 16.40 -59.62
C ILE A 598 7.25 16.99 -60.32
N GLU A 599 7.73 16.40 -61.42
CA GLU A 599 8.80 17.01 -62.21
C GLU A 599 8.41 18.39 -62.77
N LYS A 600 7.18 18.52 -63.29
CA LYS A 600 6.65 19.81 -63.79
C LYS A 600 6.52 20.84 -62.67
N LEU A 601 5.97 20.44 -61.53
CA LEU A 601 5.88 21.27 -60.32
C LEU A 601 7.27 21.75 -59.88
N ASN A 602 8.26 20.86 -59.79
CA ASN A 602 9.62 21.20 -59.39
C ASN A 602 10.31 22.15 -60.39
N LYS A 603 10.08 21.97 -61.70
CA LYS A 603 10.58 22.89 -62.75
C LYS A 603 9.93 24.26 -62.69
N LEU A 604 8.62 24.35 -62.41
CA LEU A 604 7.92 25.62 -62.21
C LEU A 604 8.40 26.32 -60.94
N ASN A 605 8.50 25.62 -59.82
CA ASN A 605 9.06 26.17 -58.57
C ASN A 605 10.48 26.71 -58.76
N ALA A 606 11.36 25.96 -59.44
CA ALA A 606 12.72 26.41 -59.76
C ALA A 606 12.75 27.61 -60.73
N SER A 607 11.80 27.70 -61.66
CA SER A 607 11.69 28.82 -62.60
C SER A 607 11.12 30.07 -61.93
N LYS A 608 10.11 29.91 -61.07
CA LYS A 608 9.56 30.98 -60.22
C LYS A 608 10.64 31.53 -59.29
N SER A 609 11.39 30.67 -58.60
CA SER A 609 12.45 31.10 -57.67
C SER A 609 13.51 31.97 -58.36
N LYS A 610 13.90 31.66 -59.60
CA LYS A 610 14.80 32.51 -60.41
C LYS A 610 14.19 33.85 -60.79
N LEU A 611 12.90 33.89 -61.12
CA LEU A 611 12.19 35.14 -61.40
C LEU A 611 12.03 36.00 -60.13
N GLU A 612 11.82 35.38 -58.97
CA GLU A 612 11.78 36.09 -57.67
C GLU A 612 13.15 36.66 -57.29
N GLU A 613 14.24 35.94 -57.56
CA GLU A 613 15.62 36.43 -57.42
C GLU A 613 15.87 37.63 -58.35
N GLU A 614 15.58 37.50 -59.66
CA GLU A 614 15.68 38.60 -60.65
C GLU A 614 14.86 39.83 -60.23
N ARG A 615 13.62 39.63 -59.74
CA ARG A 615 12.75 40.70 -59.23
C ARG A 615 13.37 41.43 -58.02
N ASN A 616 13.99 40.68 -57.12
CA ASN A 616 14.60 41.24 -55.91
C ASN A 616 15.86 42.04 -56.24
N GLU A 617 16.72 41.56 -57.14
CA GLU A 617 17.85 42.32 -57.68
C GLU A 617 17.40 43.63 -58.35
N MET A 618 16.32 43.56 -59.15
CA MET A 618 15.75 44.74 -59.80
C MET A 618 15.22 45.77 -58.79
N ASN A 619 14.56 45.35 -57.71
CA ASN A 619 14.12 46.27 -56.65
C ASN A 619 15.30 47.06 -56.05
N THR A 620 16.41 46.37 -55.73
CA THR A 620 17.62 47.01 -55.20
C THR A 620 18.25 47.98 -56.22
N GLU A 621 18.32 47.58 -57.49
CA GLU A 621 18.87 48.41 -58.56
C GLU A 621 17.99 49.63 -58.87
N GLN A 622 16.65 49.48 -58.84
CA GLN A 622 15.72 50.60 -58.98
C GLN A 622 15.89 51.61 -57.84
N GLN A 623 16.02 51.15 -56.59
CA GLN A 623 16.27 52.03 -55.45
C GLN A 623 17.57 52.82 -55.64
N ARG A 624 18.65 52.16 -56.10
CA ARG A 624 19.91 52.82 -56.45
C ARG A 624 19.74 53.87 -57.55
N LEU A 625 18.97 53.57 -58.60
CA LEU A 625 18.68 54.53 -59.67
C LEU A 625 17.86 55.73 -59.17
N ARG A 626 16.87 55.52 -58.29
CA ARG A 626 16.05 56.61 -57.71
C ARG A 626 16.89 57.56 -56.84
N GLU A 627 17.75 57.04 -55.97
CA GLU A 627 18.67 57.89 -55.19
C GLU A 627 19.71 58.59 -56.09
N ASN A 628 20.26 57.92 -57.11
CA ASN A 628 21.15 58.57 -58.08
C ASN A 628 20.46 59.72 -58.85
N ILE A 629 19.18 59.57 -59.23
CA ILE A 629 18.41 60.62 -59.92
C ILE A 629 18.16 61.83 -58.99
N LYS A 630 17.89 61.57 -57.71
CA LYS A 630 17.58 62.59 -56.68
C LYS A 630 18.76 63.54 -56.38
N VAL A 631 20.00 63.10 -56.61
CA VAL A 631 21.22 63.89 -56.40
C VAL A 631 21.56 64.79 -57.61
N LEU A 632 20.96 64.59 -58.79
CA LEU A 632 21.29 65.35 -60.00
C LEU A 632 20.66 66.76 -60.01
N GLY A 633 21.48 67.76 -60.38
CA GLY A 633 21.08 69.14 -60.61
C GLY A 633 20.54 69.45 -62.01
N ASN A 634 20.37 70.74 -62.30
CA ASN A 634 19.72 71.26 -63.51
C ASN A 634 20.72 71.69 -64.61
N THR A 635 21.98 71.26 -64.57
CA THR A 635 22.92 71.58 -65.67
C THR A 635 22.66 70.72 -66.91
N SER A 636 23.10 71.19 -68.08
CA SER A 636 22.88 70.52 -69.37
C SER A 636 23.54 69.15 -69.48
N GLN A 637 24.65 68.91 -68.75
CA GLN A 637 25.30 67.60 -68.69
C GLN A 637 24.54 66.63 -67.76
N GLU A 638 24.04 67.11 -66.61
CA GLU A 638 23.22 66.32 -65.69
C GLU A 638 21.87 65.91 -66.29
N ALA A 639 21.28 66.76 -67.14
CA ALA A 639 20.04 66.48 -67.86
C ALA A 639 20.13 65.19 -68.71
N SER A 640 21.24 64.99 -69.43
CA SER A 640 21.46 63.78 -70.25
C SER A 640 21.68 62.52 -69.40
N LEU A 641 22.37 62.64 -68.26
CA LEU A 641 22.51 61.53 -67.30
C LEU A 641 21.18 61.15 -66.65
N ARG A 642 20.36 62.16 -66.30
CA ARG A 642 18.99 61.98 -65.79
C ARG A 642 18.12 61.23 -66.80
N GLU A 643 18.14 61.64 -68.06
CA GLU A 643 17.41 60.96 -69.15
C GLU A 643 17.84 59.49 -69.28
N LYS A 644 19.14 59.20 -69.22
CA LYS A 644 19.68 57.83 -69.28
C LYS A 644 19.22 56.96 -68.10
N TYR A 645 19.22 57.49 -66.88
CA TYR A 645 18.74 56.75 -65.70
C TYR A 645 17.22 56.56 -65.69
N VAL A 646 16.45 57.57 -66.11
CA VAL A 646 14.99 57.45 -66.29
C VAL A 646 14.67 56.38 -67.33
N LYS A 647 15.35 56.37 -68.48
CA LYS A 647 15.18 55.34 -69.52
C LYS A 647 15.50 53.94 -69.01
N LYS A 648 16.56 53.77 -68.22
CA LYS A 648 16.90 52.47 -67.58
C LYS A 648 15.83 52.06 -66.56
N LEU A 649 15.33 53.00 -65.76
CA LEU A 649 14.26 52.77 -64.79
C LEU A 649 12.97 52.32 -65.50
N THR A 650 12.57 52.96 -66.60
CA THR A 650 11.42 52.53 -67.42
C THR A 650 11.60 51.14 -68.01
N GLN A 651 12.80 50.79 -68.49
CA GLN A 651 13.10 49.43 -68.97
C GLN A 651 13.00 48.39 -67.86
N GLN A 652 13.46 48.72 -66.65
CA GLN A 652 13.32 47.85 -65.48
C GLN A 652 11.88 47.75 -64.99
N GLU A 653 11.08 48.81 -65.05
CA GLU A 653 9.66 48.77 -64.69
C GLU A 653 8.86 47.84 -65.62
N ASN A 654 9.08 47.95 -66.93
CA ASN A 654 8.46 47.06 -67.92
C ASN A 654 8.81 45.59 -67.64
N ARG A 655 10.10 45.32 -67.36
CA ARG A 655 10.57 43.97 -67.02
C ARG A 655 10.06 43.49 -65.65
N PHE A 656 9.88 44.39 -64.69
CA PHE A 656 9.32 44.09 -63.38
C PHE A 656 7.86 43.63 -63.50
N GLU A 657 7.04 44.33 -64.29
CA GLU A 657 5.66 43.91 -64.55
C GLU A 657 5.59 42.61 -65.39
N GLU A 658 6.49 42.39 -66.36
CA GLU A 658 6.62 41.08 -67.03
C GLU A 658 6.92 39.95 -66.04
N ILE A 659 7.87 40.16 -65.12
CA ILE A 659 8.28 39.17 -64.11
C ILE A 659 7.12 38.90 -63.15
N LYS A 660 6.45 39.95 -62.66
CA LYS A 660 5.29 39.86 -61.77
C LYS A 660 4.15 39.06 -62.43
N SER A 661 3.80 39.38 -63.67
CA SER A 661 2.78 38.64 -64.41
C SER A 661 3.13 37.16 -64.60
N LYS A 662 4.40 36.83 -64.88
CA LYS A 662 4.88 35.44 -64.98
C LYS A 662 4.93 34.71 -63.64
N ILE A 663 5.22 35.40 -62.54
CA ILE A 663 5.15 34.82 -61.19
C ILE A 663 3.69 34.50 -60.84
N GLU A 664 2.74 35.40 -61.14
CA GLU A 664 1.31 35.17 -60.95
C GLU A 664 0.78 34.01 -61.83
N GLU A 665 1.25 33.91 -63.07
CA GLU A 665 0.97 32.78 -63.97
C GLU A 665 1.50 31.46 -63.39
N TYR A 666 2.77 31.41 -62.99
CA TYR A 666 3.37 30.23 -62.37
C TYR A 666 2.69 29.85 -61.05
N ASP A 667 2.27 30.80 -60.21
CA ASP A 667 1.52 30.49 -58.98
C ASP A 667 0.17 29.83 -59.28
N GLN A 668 -0.55 30.29 -60.30
CA GLN A 668 -1.78 29.63 -60.73
C GLN A 668 -1.53 28.23 -61.30
N GLU A 669 -0.44 28.03 -62.05
CA GLU A 669 -0.07 26.70 -62.55
C GLU A 669 0.37 25.75 -61.43
N ILE A 670 1.16 26.24 -60.47
CA ILE A 670 1.62 25.51 -59.28
C ILE A 670 0.41 25.07 -58.44
N GLN A 671 -0.56 25.96 -58.19
CA GLN A 671 -1.79 25.61 -57.47
C GLN A 671 -2.59 24.51 -58.22
N LYS A 672 -2.82 24.68 -59.52
CA LYS A 672 -3.53 23.69 -60.35
C LYS A 672 -2.80 22.34 -60.38
N LEU A 673 -1.47 22.34 -60.42
CA LEU A 673 -0.65 21.12 -60.36
C LEU A 673 -0.71 20.46 -58.99
N ASN A 674 -0.64 21.22 -57.89
CA ASN A 674 -0.76 20.68 -56.54
C ASN A 674 -2.10 19.96 -56.35
N THR A 675 -3.24 20.60 -56.66
CA THR A 675 -4.55 19.95 -56.58
C THR A 675 -4.62 18.69 -57.45
N ARG A 676 -4.09 18.75 -58.68
CA ARG A 676 -4.06 17.58 -59.59
C ARG A 676 -3.15 16.45 -59.12
N ILE A 677 -2.04 16.76 -58.45
CA ILE A 677 -1.15 15.77 -57.83
C ILE A 677 -1.86 15.13 -56.63
N GLU A 678 -2.49 15.94 -55.78
CA GLU A 678 -3.27 15.49 -54.62
C GLU A 678 -4.41 14.55 -55.03
N GLU A 679 -5.22 14.92 -56.03
CA GLU A 679 -6.26 14.07 -56.61
C GLU A 679 -5.72 12.72 -57.14
N LYS A 680 -4.51 12.71 -57.71
CA LYS A 680 -3.89 11.50 -58.26
C LYS A 680 -3.27 10.62 -57.18
N ILE A 681 -2.71 11.24 -56.14
CA ILE A 681 -2.18 10.58 -54.95
C ILE A 681 -3.33 9.92 -54.15
N ASN A 682 -4.45 10.62 -53.96
CA ASN A 682 -5.63 10.11 -53.27
C ASN A 682 -6.40 9.01 -54.07
N ALA A 683 -5.98 8.73 -55.30
CA ALA A 683 -6.52 7.69 -56.19
C ALA A 683 -5.55 6.51 -56.45
N LEU A 684 -4.48 6.43 -55.64
CA LEU A 684 -3.58 5.27 -55.51
C LEU A 684 -4.23 4.21 -54.61
#